data_AF-A0A1Y0FVU5-F1
#
_entry.id   AF-A0A1Y0FVU5-F1
#
_cell.length_a   1.000
_cell.length_b   1.000
_cell.length_c   1.000
_cell.angle_alpha   90.00
_cell.angle_beta   90.00
_cell.angle_gamma   90.00
#
_symmetry.space_group_name_H-M   'P 1'
#
loop_
_entity.id
_entity.type
_entity.pdbx_description
1 polymer ?
#
loop_
_entity_poly.entity_id
_entity_poly.type
_entity_poly.pdbx_seq_one_letter_code
_entity_poly.pdbx_strand_id
1 'polypeptide(L)'
;MLIIFRAILLSWLCIVASLTQASVSTISFAETNNSNAVIIEGDDADLLTPSAPNSHGVSVVRLSELSLQRPLRIVNLTDDVRVAAKLIIIEASKLSLNSSIEILGERADLLIFNKSSNSVTTCSGCALVNVGRATLASANVSYDTNKWPATISPISSSSISINNLSAKGIGALELVASKIVLNGETNTQLKANYSSDGSFLLDAAGRYIVGSGNVNLYAGFNFHYKDLDLSTTTSSATYGIEVRGNIKTLAAKLVSTNPVYISGSIDTTSDIASATSYQGSIALIKESIKVTTLRTGSSLIVNGKLYSDNNIQLASSGQLIVNGQVTADSFDGIAATKFANRGRISASVTNTAAESVENNGLLNGKVVSVSAEDALLNRFGGKVLGETISLTSASGSIRNGSQYPFKPANDFSLLLAPDAQDDIDVSSIRVNDISLSGATKVSDLSAQIIGNIVSLKAKVNVENINPYFEYTLDPEAWRSGIAFNTQNADRVQLIADTQLDIHADAYVLNSSAIMGVNEPAGNFRIVSGNLANERYTTEAVIQPFEREETNSTSVTTKTGHESLLVAFSPPGIIYSFAPMGVQFNSSNGAFINNTSYFEILNSATFIAINPSKPSEILPGKITSIGLALQDKYEGSSTIVIRSDKGCSNNYSYDPSSPISSEGQSRLYYSTCGSWASNSAVDLNGDTDNQMKGTLFSVQKNLSGKKTDFHGANHEMIKIVDDEIVAAKIAENTWSESKTKSGYNSQGEYYSIDYVIESTSKLNEAGDYLVTTHTLKNIELTEGAVSSPTGPVPTGWVPPEIYNITNQAKTISQKVEDIVVAAYDSVKQVIMDWLIAFDNWWNS
;
A
#
# COMPACT_ATOMS: atom_id res chain seq x y z
N MET A 1 29.83 -66.86 27.72
CA MET A 1 29.08 -65.92 26.86
C MET A 1 27.58 -66.22 26.80
N LEU A 2 27.15 -67.47 26.58
CA LEU A 2 25.72 -67.85 26.52
C LEU A 2 24.91 -67.60 27.83
N ILE A 3 25.55 -67.73 28.99
CA ILE A 3 24.90 -67.53 30.31
C ILE A 3 24.66 -66.03 30.59
N ILE A 4 25.57 -65.16 30.16
CA ILE A 4 25.43 -63.70 30.30
C ILE A 4 24.32 -63.19 29.38
N PHE A 5 24.19 -63.75 28.18
CA PHE A 5 23.13 -63.38 27.24
C PHE A 5 21.73 -63.76 27.74
N ARG A 6 21.58 -64.93 28.39
CA ARG A 6 20.30 -65.33 29.02
C ARG A 6 19.92 -64.45 30.22
N ALA A 7 20.90 -64.01 31.02
CA ALA A 7 20.64 -63.13 32.16
C ALA A 7 20.21 -61.72 31.72
N ILE A 8 20.79 -61.20 30.63
CA ILE A 8 20.40 -59.90 30.04
C ILE A 8 19.03 -59.99 29.39
N LEU A 9 18.70 -61.10 28.70
CA LEU A 9 17.38 -61.28 28.09
C LEU A 9 16.27 -61.44 29.15
N LEU A 10 16.55 -62.13 30.26
CA LEU A 10 15.59 -62.25 31.37
C LEU A 10 15.42 -60.93 32.14
N SER A 11 16.49 -60.14 32.31
CA SER A 11 16.35 -58.82 32.95
C SER A 11 15.61 -57.83 32.05
N TRP A 12 15.81 -57.90 30.71
CA TRP A 12 15.01 -57.15 29.75
C TRP A 12 13.54 -57.60 29.73
N LEU A 13 13.24 -58.90 29.80
CA LEU A 13 11.86 -59.38 29.89
C LEU A 13 11.16 -58.95 31.19
N CYS A 14 11.87 -58.93 32.32
CA CYS A 14 11.33 -58.46 33.59
C CYS A 14 11.15 -56.93 33.63
N ILE A 15 12.02 -56.16 32.96
CA ILE A 15 11.89 -54.69 32.85
C ILE A 15 10.74 -54.31 31.89
N VAL A 16 10.53 -55.06 30.80
CA VAL A 16 9.38 -54.84 29.89
C VAL A 16 8.06 -55.29 30.53
N ALA A 17 8.06 -56.33 31.36
CA ALA A 17 6.86 -56.80 32.07
C ALA A 17 6.45 -55.94 33.28
N SER A 18 7.30 -55.01 33.75
CA SER A 18 7.01 -54.13 34.89
C SER A 18 6.55 -52.72 34.49
N LEU A 19 6.33 -52.45 33.20
CA LEU A 19 5.88 -51.16 32.67
C LEU A 19 4.42 -51.14 32.15
N THR A 20 3.69 -52.25 32.24
CA THR A 20 2.23 -52.26 31.99
C THR A 20 1.46 -52.17 33.30
N GLN A 21 1.67 -51.09 34.09
CA GLN A 21 0.61 -50.70 35.02
C GLN A 21 -0.56 -50.27 34.15
N ALA A 22 -1.60 -51.12 34.09
CA ALA A 22 -2.88 -50.75 33.49
C ALA A 22 -3.30 -49.42 34.10
N SER A 23 -3.42 -48.39 33.28
CA SER A 23 -3.80 -47.07 33.74
C SER A 23 -5.26 -47.15 34.18
N VAL A 24 -5.51 -47.14 35.49
CA VAL A 24 -6.86 -47.31 36.05
C VAL A 24 -7.59 -45.96 36.00
N SER A 25 -8.84 -45.94 35.52
CA SER A 25 -9.73 -44.79 35.66
C SER A 25 -9.98 -44.50 37.15
N THR A 26 -10.16 -43.24 37.52
CA THR A 26 -10.60 -42.87 38.87
C THR A 26 -11.95 -42.17 38.77
N ILE A 27 -13.01 -42.85 39.24
CA ILE A 27 -14.36 -42.30 39.28
C ILE A 27 -14.86 -42.41 40.71
N SER A 28 -15.03 -41.29 41.40
CA SER A 28 -15.42 -41.27 42.82
C SER A 28 -16.67 -40.42 43.04
N PHE A 29 -17.65 -40.97 43.78
CA PHE A 29 -18.88 -40.25 44.12
C PHE A 29 -18.61 -39.17 45.19
N ALA A 30 -19.28 -38.03 45.06
CA ALA A 30 -19.34 -37.05 46.15
C ALA A 30 -20.18 -37.60 47.31
N GLU A 31 -19.65 -37.57 48.54
CA GLU A 31 -20.09 -38.35 49.72
C GLU A 31 -21.55 -38.17 50.21
N THR A 32 -22.40 -37.34 49.58
CA THR A 32 -23.69 -36.96 50.20
C THR A 32 -24.97 -36.98 49.37
N ASN A 33 -25.00 -37.20 48.04
CA ASN A 33 -26.27 -37.06 47.29
C ASN A 33 -26.42 -37.86 45.97
N ASN A 34 -25.87 -39.09 45.88
CA ASN A 34 -26.03 -39.97 44.71
C ASN A 34 -26.86 -41.21 45.03
N SER A 35 -28.02 -41.07 45.68
CA SER A 35 -28.71 -42.20 46.31
C SER A 35 -29.09 -43.37 45.39
N ASN A 36 -29.00 -43.24 44.05
CA ASN A 36 -29.32 -44.32 43.10
C ASN A 36 -28.35 -44.47 41.91
N ALA A 37 -27.25 -43.70 41.83
CA ALA A 37 -26.28 -43.89 40.75
C ALA A 37 -25.30 -45.01 41.13
N VAL A 38 -24.98 -45.90 40.19
CA VAL A 38 -24.09 -47.04 40.42
C VAL A 38 -22.95 -47.01 39.42
N ILE A 39 -21.72 -47.17 39.90
CA ILE A 39 -20.53 -47.35 39.06
C ILE A 39 -20.02 -48.78 39.28
N ILE A 40 -19.76 -49.48 38.18
CA ILE A 40 -19.11 -50.79 38.16
C ILE A 40 -17.80 -50.63 37.40
N GLU A 41 -16.68 -50.81 38.09
CA GLU A 41 -15.37 -50.85 37.46
C GLU A 41 -15.22 -52.16 36.69
N GLY A 42 -14.82 -52.08 35.42
CA GLY A 42 -14.63 -53.25 34.56
C GLY A 42 -13.30 -53.20 33.84
N ASP A 43 -12.71 -54.35 33.55
CA ASP A 43 -11.35 -54.43 32.98
C ASP A 43 -11.21 -53.63 31.68
N ASP A 44 -12.16 -53.78 30.75
CA ASP A 44 -12.15 -53.11 29.44
C ASP A 44 -12.91 -51.78 29.42
N ALA A 45 -13.90 -51.59 30.29
CA ALA A 45 -14.72 -50.39 30.36
C ALA A 45 -15.39 -50.27 31.72
N ASP A 46 -15.51 -49.03 32.23
CA ASP A 46 -16.33 -48.71 33.38
C ASP A 46 -17.80 -48.58 32.98
N LEU A 47 -18.72 -49.00 33.85
CA LEU A 47 -20.16 -48.88 33.63
C LEU A 47 -20.76 -47.91 34.65
N LEU A 48 -21.44 -46.86 34.17
CA LEU A 48 -22.22 -45.94 35.00
C LEU A 48 -23.70 -46.15 34.71
N THR A 49 -24.45 -46.56 35.72
CA THR A 49 -25.92 -46.46 35.71
C THR A 49 -26.29 -45.15 36.41
N PRO A 50 -26.79 -44.14 35.69
CA PRO A 50 -27.14 -42.86 36.29
C PRO A 50 -28.41 -43.00 37.15
N SER A 51 -28.67 -42.01 38.00
CA SER A 51 -29.90 -41.95 38.79
C SER A 51 -31.15 -41.98 37.88
N ALA A 52 -32.29 -42.44 38.38
CA ALA A 52 -33.55 -42.34 37.64
C ALA A 52 -33.84 -40.87 37.23
N PRO A 53 -34.25 -40.60 35.99
CA PRO A 53 -34.53 -39.23 35.56
C PRO A 53 -35.77 -38.67 36.26
N ASN A 54 -35.80 -37.36 36.45
CA ASN A 54 -36.97 -36.65 36.96
C ASN A 54 -38.11 -36.58 35.90
N SER A 55 -39.23 -35.93 36.24
CA SER A 55 -40.38 -35.73 35.33
C SER A 55 -40.07 -34.97 34.03
N HIS A 56 -38.91 -34.32 33.94
CA HIS A 56 -38.44 -33.61 32.75
C HIS A 56 -37.42 -34.43 31.93
N GLY A 57 -37.12 -35.67 32.35
CA GLY A 57 -36.13 -36.53 31.70
C GLY A 57 -34.69 -36.20 32.08
N VAL A 58 -34.43 -35.50 33.19
CA VAL A 58 -33.07 -35.12 33.61
C VAL A 58 -32.57 -36.07 34.69
N SER A 59 -31.40 -36.66 34.48
CA SER A 59 -30.66 -37.45 35.46
C SER A 59 -29.38 -36.73 35.89
N VAL A 60 -29.04 -36.80 37.19
CA VAL A 60 -27.89 -36.11 37.77
C VAL A 60 -26.99 -37.11 38.50
N VAL A 61 -25.69 -37.01 38.24
CA VAL A 61 -24.61 -37.77 38.89
C VAL A 61 -23.57 -36.78 39.40
N ARG A 62 -23.21 -36.87 40.69
CA ARG A 62 -22.24 -35.98 41.34
C ARG A 62 -20.98 -36.73 41.75
N LEU A 63 -19.84 -36.33 41.23
CA LEU A 63 -18.56 -36.99 41.43
C LEU A 63 -17.60 -36.03 42.14
N SER A 64 -16.76 -36.56 43.03
CA SER A 64 -15.58 -35.83 43.50
C SER A 64 -14.50 -35.79 42.41
N GLU A 65 -14.37 -36.85 41.62
CA GLU A 65 -13.43 -36.96 40.51
C GLU A 65 -13.98 -37.82 39.37
N LEU A 66 -13.76 -37.36 38.14
CA LEU A 66 -13.94 -38.13 36.91
C LEU A 66 -12.65 -38.06 36.09
N SER A 67 -11.83 -39.10 36.21
CA SER A 67 -10.57 -39.29 35.49
C SER A 67 -10.65 -40.59 34.68
N LEU A 68 -10.85 -40.50 33.36
CA LEU A 68 -11.03 -41.66 32.49
C LEU A 68 -9.70 -42.04 31.82
N GLN A 69 -9.26 -43.27 32.01
CA GLN A 69 -8.15 -43.90 31.27
C GLN A 69 -8.63 -45.05 30.38
N ARG A 70 -9.82 -45.58 30.64
CA ARG A 70 -10.55 -46.55 29.82
C ARG A 70 -11.98 -46.06 29.52
N PRO A 71 -12.68 -46.66 28.54
CA PRO A 71 -14.03 -46.25 28.17
C PRO A 71 -15.00 -46.23 29.35
N LEU A 72 -15.89 -45.23 29.38
CA LEU A 72 -17.05 -45.17 30.28
C LEU A 72 -18.33 -45.43 29.48
N ARG A 73 -19.08 -46.46 29.86
CA ARG A 73 -20.39 -46.79 29.29
C ARG A 73 -21.49 -46.35 30.24
N ILE A 74 -22.38 -45.47 29.77
CA ILE A 74 -23.51 -44.95 30.55
C ILE A 74 -24.77 -45.71 30.12
N VAL A 75 -25.40 -46.44 31.05
CA VAL A 75 -26.61 -47.23 30.77
C VAL A 75 -27.84 -46.33 30.78
N ASN A 76 -28.45 -46.10 29.61
CA ASN A 76 -29.64 -45.28 29.44
C ASN A 76 -30.76 -46.05 28.71
N LEU A 77 -31.36 -46.99 29.41
CA LEU A 77 -32.37 -47.90 28.87
C LEU A 77 -33.77 -47.54 29.39
N THR A 78 -34.77 -47.69 28.53
CA THR A 78 -36.18 -47.72 28.92
C THR A 78 -36.59 -49.18 29.15
N ASP A 79 -37.17 -49.48 30.31
CA ASP A 79 -37.74 -50.78 30.66
C ASP A 79 -39.06 -50.60 31.43
N ASP A 80 -39.69 -51.69 31.89
CA ASP A 80 -40.98 -51.64 32.60
C ASP A 80 -40.97 -50.80 33.88
N VAL A 81 -39.78 -50.48 34.43
CA VAL A 81 -39.58 -49.79 35.70
C VAL A 81 -38.79 -48.47 35.52
N ARG A 82 -38.08 -48.29 34.40
CA ARG A 82 -37.17 -47.16 34.15
C ARG A 82 -37.52 -46.45 32.86
N VAL A 83 -37.50 -45.12 32.90
CA VAL A 83 -37.56 -44.26 31.72
C VAL A 83 -36.14 -43.81 31.41
N ALA A 84 -35.73 -43.86 30.14
CA ALA A 84 -34.44 -43.31 29.73
C ALA A 84 -34.38 -41.79 29.97
N ALA A 85 -33.22 -41.30 30.41
CA ALA A 85 -32.96 -39.88 30.54
C ALA A 85 -32.84 -39.23 29.15
N LYS A 86 -33.40 -38.02 29.02
CA LYS A 86 -33.19 -37.13 27.87
C LYS A 86 -31.93 -36.28 28.03
N LEU A 87 -31.56 -35.97 29.28
CA LEU A 87 -30.35 -35.25 29.66
C LEU A 87 -29.68 -35.93 30.85
N ILE A 88 -28.39 -36.21 30.73
CA ILE A 88 -27.54 -36.75 31.79
C ILE A 88 -26.54 -35.67 32.19
N ILE A 89 -26.57 -35.29 33.46
CA ILE A 89 -25.70 -34.28 34.05
C ILE A 89 -24.65 -34.98 34.91
N ILE A 90 -23.37 -34.74 34.60
CA ILE A 90 -22.24 -35.19 35.41
C ILE A 90 -21.54 -33.95 35.98
N GLU A 91 -21.68 -33.77 37.28
CA GLU A 91 -20.96 -32.75 38.05
C GLU A 91 -19.70 -33.37 38.64
N ALA A 92 -18.52 -32.79 38.41
CA ALA A 92 -17.26 -33.30 38.97
C ALA A 92 -16.35 -32.17 39.49
N SER A 93 -15.62 -32.36 40.59
CA SER A 93 -14.63 -31.36 41.07
C SER A 93 -13.29 -31.43 40.35
N LYS A 94 -12.99 -32.56 39.70
CA LYS A 94 -11.79 -32.79 38.87
C LYS A 94 -12.21 -33.57 37.62
N LEU A 95 -11.81 -33.08 36.45
CA LEU A 95 -12.19 -33.63 35.16
C LEU A 95 -10.96 -33.89 34.27
N SER A 96 -10.69 -35.16 33.96
CA SER A 96 -9.67 -35.58 32.99
C SER A 96 -10.20 -36.72 32.13
N LEU A 97 -10.38 -36.49 30.83
CA LEU A 97 -11.00 -37.45 29.91
C LEU A 97 -9.96 -37.96 28.91
N ASN A 98 -9.38 -39.14 29.13
CA ASN A 98 -8.39 -39.73 28.21
C ASN A 98 -8.94 -40.96 27.46
N SER A 99 -10.26 -41.14 27.45
CA SER A 99 -10.92 -42.27 26.78
C SER A 99 -12.33 -41.91 26.32
N SER A 100 -13.08 -42.89 25.80
CA SER A 100 -14.44 -42.66 25.30
C SER A 100 -15.51 -42.63 26.39
N ILE A 101 -16.58 -41.87 26.15
CA ILE A 101 -17.85 -41.95 26.86
C ILE A 101 -18.91 -42.40 25.84
N GLU A 102 -19.59 -43.49 26.14
CA GLU A 102 -20.59 -44.11 25.28
C GLU A 102 -21.92 -44.22 26.04
N ILE A 103 -23.02 -43.77 25.43
CA ILE A 103 -24.36 -44.01 25.97
C ILE A 103 -24.90 -45.32 25.39
N LEU A 104 -25.18 -46.30 26.25
CA LEU A 104 -25.83 -47.55 25.89
C LEU A 104 -27.34 -47.41 25.99
N GLY A 105 -28.06 -47.62 24.90
CA GLY A 105 -29.51 -47.49 24.84
C GLY A 105 -29.98 -46.24 24.12
N GLU A 106 -30.99 -45.57 24.68
CA GLU A 106 -31.56 -44.36 24.09
C GLU A 106 -30.54 -43.21 24.14
N ARG A 107 -30.42 -42.51 23.00
CA ARG A 107 -29.55 -41.34 22.86
C ARG A 107 -30.02 -40.22 23.78
N ALA A 108 -29.10 -39.67 24.58
CA ALA A 108 -29.37 -38.56 25.49
C ALA A 108 -28.36 -37.43 25.32
N ASP A 109 -28.71 -36.24 25.81
CA ASP A 109 -27.78 -35.14 25.96
C ASP A 109 -26.87 -35.36 27.16
N LEU A 110 -25.64 -34.88 27.07
CA LEU A 110 -24.62 -35.06 28.09
C LEU A 110 -24.05 -33.70 28.48
N LEU A 111 -24.27 -33.29 29.73
CA LEU A 111 -23.68 -32.10 30.33
C LEU A 111 -22.66 -32.52 31.37
N ILE A 112 -21.38 -32.33 31.09
CA ILE A 112 -20.29 -32.59 32.04
C ILE A 112 -19.69 -31.26 32.43
N PHE A 113 -19.66 -30.95 33.73
CA PHE A 113 -19.08 -29.70 34.17
C PHE A 113 -18.23 -29.81 35.43
N ASN A 114 -17.22 -28.94 35.48
CA ASN A 114 -16.34 -28.78 36.61
C ASN A 114 -16.61 -27.47 37.34
N LYS A 115 -16.88 -27.55 38.65
CA LYS A 115 -17.18 -26.41 39.52
C LYS A 115 -15.97 -25.87 40.29
N SER A 116 -14.81 -26.52 40.19
CA SER A 116 -13.61 -26.11 40.92
C SER A 116 -12.99 -24.84 40.34
N SER A 117 -12.66 -23.88 41.20
CA SER A 117 -12.24 -22.54 40.78
C SER A 117 -10.89 -22.47 40.09
N ASN A 118 -10.04 -23.49 40.25
CA ASN A 118 -8.69 -23.56 39.67
C ASN A 118 -8.50 -24.78 38.78
N SER A 119 -9.57 -25.51 38.44
CA SER A 119 -9.43 -26.74 37.69
C SER A 119 -9.33 -26.51 36.18
N VAL A 120 -8.37 -27.19 35.57
CA VAL A 120 -8.32 -27.39 34.12
C VAL A 120 -9.14 -28.64 33.82
N THR A 121 -10.12 -28.50 32.93
CA THR A 121 -10.78 -29.65 32.32
C THR A 121 -9.93 -30.11 31.14
N THR A 122 -9.41 -31.34 31.18
CA THR A 122 -8.59 -31.89 30.09
C THR A 122 -9.34 -32.99 29.34
N CYS A 123 -9.23 -33.01 28.02
CA CYS A 123 -9.52 -34.18 27.20
C CYS A 123 -8.31 -34.48 26.31
N SER A 124 -7.83 -35.72 26.33
CA SER A 124 -6.72 -36.16 25.48
C SER A 124 -7.08 -37.46 24.79
N GLY A 125 -7.45 -37.41 23.51
CA GLY A 125 -7.89 -38.58 22.75
C GLY A 125 -9.27 -39.10 23.19
N CYS A 126 -10.11 -38.23 23.77
CA CYS A 126 -11.44 -38.66 24.20
C CYS A 126 -12.42 -38.78 23.02
N ALA A 127 -13.46 -39.59 23.21
CA ALA A 127 -14.52 -39.75 22.22
C ALA A 127 -15.90 -39.74 22.87
N LEU A 128 -16.91 -39.23 22.16
CA LEU A 128 -18.30 -39.22 22.59
C LEU A 128 -19.11 -40.04 21.59
N VAL A 129 -19.70 -41.14 22.07
CA VAL A 129 -20.39 -42.13 21.24
C VAL A 129 -21.87 -42.23 21.66
N ASN A 130 -22.76 -42.22 20.67
CA ASN A 130 -24.21 -42.25 20.86
C ASN A 130 -24.74 -41.11 21.76
N VAL A 131 -24.11 -39.93 21.70
CA VAL A 131 -24.54 -38.74 22.44
C VAL A 131 -25.41 -37.86 21.55
N GLY A 132 -26.53 -37.36 22.08
CA GLY A 132 -27.40 -36.33 21.49
C GLY A 132 -26.63 -35.07 21.18
N ARG A 133 -26.47 -34.28 22.22
CA ARG A 133 -25.63 -33.09 22.31
C ARG A 133 -24.71 -33.23 23.51
N ALA A 134 -23.49 -32.70 23.43
CA ALA A 134 -22.53 -32.72 24.53
C ALA A 134 -22.05 -31.33 24.88
N THR A 135 -22.13 -30.99 26.16
CA THR A 135 -21.54 -29.77 26.71
C THR A 135 -20.47 -30.14 27.73
N LEU A 136 -19.23 -29.69 27.49
CA LEU A 136 -18.17 -29.71 28.49
C LEU A 136 -18.00 -28.28 29.04
N ALA A 137 -18.12 -28.11 30.34
CA ALA A 137 -18.02 -26.80 30.95
C ALA A 137 -17.05 -26.77 32.14
N SER A 138 -16.35 -25.66 32.31
CA SER A 138 -15.64 -25.32 33.55
C SER A 138 -16.32 -24.08 34.13
N ALA A 139 -17.43 -24.31 34.82
CA ALA A 139 -18.45 -23.32 35.07
C ALA A 139 -19.28 -23.65 36.32
N ASN A 140 -19.86 -22.61 36.91
CA ASN A 140 -20.99 -22.75 37.82
C ASN A 140 -22.25 -22.98 37.00
N VAL A 141 -22.89 -24.14 37.16
CA VAL A 141 -24.17 -24.44 36.53
C VAL A 141 -25.29 -24.26 37.53
N SER A 142 -26.23 -23.36 37.21
CA SER A 142 -27.49 -23.24 37.93
C SER A 142 -28.50 -24.21 37.33
N TYR A 143 -28.83 -25.25 38.09
CA TYR A 143 -29.91 -26.17 37.76
C TYR A 143 -30.72 -26.52 39.02
N ASP A 144 -32.04 -26.52 38.88
CA ASP A 144 -32.94 -27.13 39.84
C ASP A 144 -33.03 -28.61 39.48
N THR A 145 -32.85 -29.52 40.43
CA THR A 145 -32.97 -30.97 40.20
C THR A 145 -34.34 -31.38 39.66
N ASN A 146 -35.32 -30.47 39.65
CA ASN A 146 -36.65 -30.64 39.06
C ASN A 146 -36.86 -29.90 37.73
N LYS A 147 -35.84 -29.25 37.15
CA LYS A 147 -35.96 -28.49 35.88
C LYS A 147 -34.74 -28.70 34.98
N TRP A 148 -34.85 -28.25 33.74
CA TRP A 148 -33.70 -28.15 32.83
C TRP A 148 -32.67 -27.14 33.37
N PRO A 149 -31.36 -27.30 33.09
CA PRO A 149 -30.35 -26.31 33.46
C PRO A 149 -30.70 -24.93 32.91
N ALA A 150 -30.64 -23.91 33.78
CA ALA A 150 -31.04 -22.55 33.41
C ALA A 150 -29.86 -21.79 32.81
N THR A 151 -28.70 -21.80 33.49
CA THR A 151 -27.54 -20.99 33.10
C THR A 151 -26.24 -21.68 33.48
N ILE A 152 -25.30 -21.70 32.54
CA ILE A 152 -23.91 -22.13 32.71
C ILE A 152 -23.06 -20.86 32.75
N SER A 153 -22.41 -20.60 33.88
CA SER A 153 -21.63 -19.38 34.13
C SER A 153 -20.15 -19.75 34.31
N PRO A 154 -19.26 -19.47 33.33
CA PRO A 154 -17.84 -19.78 33.42
C PRO A 154 -17.21 -19.27 34.71
N ILE A 155 -16.40 -20.10 35.37
CA ILE A 155 -15.67 -19.65 36.57
C ILE A 155 -14.49 -18.79 36.12
N SER A 156 -14.22 -17.69 36.83
CA SER A 156 -13.05 -16.84 36.58
C SER A 156 -11.78 -17.69 36.63
N SER A 157 -10.91 -17.58 35.62
CA SER A 157 -9.67 -18.36 35.43
C SER A 157 -9.80 -19.84 35.08
N SER A 158 -11.03 -20.36 34.92
CA SER A 158 -11.24 -21.73 34.43
C SER A 158 -10.73 -21.94 33.00
N SER A 159 -10.29 -23.17 32.70
CA SER A 159 -9.91 -23.52 31.34
C SER A 159 -10.32 -24.92 30.93
N ILE A 160 -10.60 -25.07 29.65
CA ILE A 160 -10.75 -26.35 28.97
C ILE A 160 -9.58 -26.51 28.00
N SER A 161 -8.90 -27.66 28.05
CA SER A 161 -7.84 -28.03 27.11
C SER A 161 -8.18 -29.35 26.45
N ILE A 162 -8.40 -29.33 25.14
CA ILE A 162 -8.67 -30.50 24.31
C ILE A 162 -7.41 -30.84 23.51
N ASN A 163 -7.05 -32.11 23.46
CA ASN A 163 -6.02 -32.67 22.59
C ASN A 163 -6.56 -33.91 21.90
N ASN A 164 -7.14 -33.74 20.71
CA ASN A 164 -7.96 -34.75 20.02
C ASN A 164 -9.28 -35.09 20.76
N LEU A 165 -10.40 -34.82 20.09
CA LEU A 165 -11.75 -35.12 20.55
C LEU A 165 -12.59 -35.59 19.36
N SER A 166 -13.10 -36.83 19.43
CA SER A 166 -13.97 -37.39 18.40
C SER A 166 -15.42 -37.43 18.89
N ALA A 167 -16.30 -36.62 18.30
CA ALA A 167 -17.73 -36.58 18.61
C ALA A 167 -18.56 -36.77 17.33
N LYS A 168 -18.21 -37.80 16.55
CA LYS A 168 -18.80 -38.05 15.23
C LYS A 168 -20.30 -38.33 15.32
N GLY A 169 -21.10 -37.64 14.49
CA GLY A 169 -22.55 -37.80 14.46
C GLY A 169 -23.30 -37.16 15.63
N ILE A 170 -22.59 -36.43 16.51
CA ILE A 170 -23.23 -35.62 17.54
C ILE A 170 -24.07 -34.52 16.90
N GLY A 171 -25.20 -34.17 17.52
CA GLY A 171 -26.01 -33.03 17.09
C GLY A 171 -25.28 -31.72 17.31
N ALA A 172 -24.66 -31.56 18.49
CA ALA A 172 -23.87 -30.38 18.86
C ALA A 172 -22.83 -30.72 19.94
N LEU A 173 -21.67 -30.06 19.86
CA LEU A 173 -20.59 -30.09 20.86
C LEU A 173 -20.35 -28.66 21.36
N GLU A 174 -20.58 -28.41 22.63
CA GLU A 174 -20.32 -27.11 23.27
C GLU A 174 -19.17 -27.19 24.28
N LEU A 175 -18.25 -26.23 24.23
CA LEU A 175 -17.23 -26.01 25.25
C LEU A 175 -17.44 -24.64 25.90
N VAL A 176 -17.55 -24.61 27.23
CA VAL A 176 -17.88 -23.38 27.99
C VAL A 176 -16.88 -23.16 29.13
N ALA A 177 -16.03 -22.14 29.04
CA ALA A 177 -15.04 -21.82 30.07
C ALA A 177 -14.60 -20.35 30.03
N SER A 178 -13.69 -19.93 30.91
CA SER A 178 -13.02 -18.63 30.75
C SER A 178 -11.96 -18.66 29.64
N LYS A 179 -11.24 -19.78 29.50
CA LYS A 179 -10.24 -20.04 28.44
C LYS A 179 -10.50 -21.39 27.78
N ILE A 180 -10.41 -21.46 26.45
CA ILE A 180 -10.54 -22.73 25.71
C ILE A 180 -9.31 -22.89 24.81
N VAL A 181 -8.63 -24.02 24.90
CA VAL A 181 -7.49 -24.37 24.06
C VAL A 181 -7.78 -25.68 23.34
N LEU A 182 -7.76 -25.65 22.01
CA LEU A 182 -7.92 -26.84 21.17
C LEU A 182 -6.60 -27.19 20.50
N ASN A 183 -6.06 -28.35 20.83
CA ASN A 183 -4.95 -29.02 20.19
C ASN A 183 -5.44 -30.30 19.50
N GLY A 184 -4.70 -30.79 18.51
CA GLY A 184 -5.10 -31.99 17.76
C GLY A 184 -6.40 -31.82 16.98
N GLU A 185 -7.10 -32.91 16.66
CA GLU A 185 -8.34 -32.87 15.86
C GLU A 185 -9.60 -32.91 16.75
N THR A 186 -10.50 -31.93 16.60
CA THR A 186 -11.89 -31.99 17.11
C THR A 186 -12.82 -32.28 15.93
N ASN A 187 -13.47 -33.45 15.92
CA ASN A 187 -14.19 -33.94 14.74
C ASN A 187 -15.62 -34.37 15.06
N THR A 188 -16.60 -33.78 14.40
CA THR A 188 -18.01 -34.19 14.46
C THR A 188 -18.50 -34.84 13.17
N GLN A 189 -17.72 -34.78 12.09
CA GLN A 189 -18.11 -35.29 10.77
C GLN A 189 -18.15 -36.83 10.74
N LEU A 190 -19.05 -37.34 9.89
CA LEU A 190 -19.20 -38.75 9.60
C LEU A 190 -18.62 -39.07 8.22
N LYS A 191 -18.52 -40.36 7.92
CA LYS A 191 -18.12 -40.85 6.61
C LYS A 191 -19.19 -41.77 6.04
N ALA A 192 -19.31 -41.79 4.72
CA ALA A 192 -20.27 -42.64 4.02
C ALA A 192 -19.70 -43.19 2.70
N ASN A 193 -20.32 -44.26 2.24
CA ASN A 193 -20.20 -44.78 0.89
C ASN A 193 -21.48 -44.49 0.11
N TYR A 194 -21.32 -44.23 -1.19
CA TYR A 194 -22.44 -44.07 -2.10
C TYR A 194 -22.87 -45.44 -2.59
N SER A 195 -24.15 -45.76 -2.38
CA SER A 195 -24.77 -47.00 -2.82
C SER A 195 -25.28 -46.86 -4.27
N SER A 196 -25.43 -47.99 -4.96
CA SER A 196 -25.90 -48.04 -6.35
C SER A 196 -27.35 -47.55 -6.53
N ASP A 197 -28.14 -47.53 -5.45
CA ASP A 197 -29.50 -47.00 -5.41
C ASP A 197 -29.58 -45.48 -5.20
N GLY A 198 -28.43 -44.82 -5.09
CA GLY A 198 -28.33 -43.37 -4.86
C GLY A 198 -28.33 -42.95 -3.40
N SER A 199 -28.41 -43.89 -2.45
CA SER A 199 -28.34 -43.60 -1.02
C SER A 199 -26.90 -43.48 -0.51
N PHE A 200 -26.73 -42.78 0.62
CA PHE A 200 -25.46 -42.74 1.35
C PHE A 200 -25.57 -43.67 2.57
N LEU A 201 -24.67 -44.65 2.64
CA LEU A 201 -24.57 -45.58 3.75
C LEU A 201 -23.40 -45.15 4.63
N LEU A 202 -23.67 -44.85 5.91
CA LEU A 202 -22.64 -44.47 6.86
C LEU A 202 -21.63 -45.61 7.04
N ASP A 203 -20.36 -45.29 6.86
CA ASP A 203 -19.23 -46.21 6.98
C ASP A 203 -18.00 -45.42 7.42
N ALA A 204 -17.35 -45.83 8.50
CA ALA A 204 -16.14 -45.19 8.99
C ALA A 204 -14.97 -45.24 7.98
N ALA A 205 -14.96 -46.24 7.10
CA ALA A 205 -14.02 -46.37 5.99
C ALA A 205 -14.50 -45.66 4.71
N GLY A 206 -15.68 -45.01 4.76
CA GLY A 206 -16.31 -44.37 3.62
C GLY A 206 -15.45 -43.25 2.99
N ARG A 207 -15.65 -43.06 1.69
CA ARG A 207 -14.92 -42.03 0.91
C ARG A 207 -15.53 -40.63 0.99
N TYR A 208 -16.84 -40.54 1.23
CA TYR A 208 -17.57 -39.27 1.27
C TYR A 208 -17.64 -38.71 2.69
N ILE A 209 -17.50 -37.40 2.83
CA ILE A 209 -17.64 -36.67 4.07
C ILE A 209 -19.11 -36.30 4.26
N VAL A 210 -19.68 -36.78 5.36
CA VAL A 210 -21.02 -36.40 5.79
C VAL A 210 -20.89 -35.33 6.86
N GLY A 211 -21.16 -34.08 6.47
CA GLY A 211 -21.20 -32.93 7.36
C GLY A 211 -22.24 -33.16 8.45
N SER A 212 -21.79 -33.25 9.70
CA SER A 212 -22.66 -33.47 10.85
C SER A 212 -22.12 -32.75 12.09
N GLY A 213 -23.05 -32.38 12.97
CA GLY A 213 -22.77 -31.68 14.21
C GLY A 213 -22.26 -30.25 14.05
N ASN A 214 -22.40 -29.47 15.11
CA ASN A 214 -21.80 -28.15 15.24
C ASN A 214 -20.86 -28.10 16.45
N VAL A 215 -19.73 -27.40 16.30
CA VAL A 215 -18.79 -27.14 17.39
C VAL A 215 -18.94 -25.69 17.84
N ASN A 216 -19.41 -25.51 19.07
CA ASN A 216 -19.64 -24.19 19.66
C ASN A 216 -18.68 -23.95 20.84
N LEU A 217 -17.88 -22.88 20.77
CA LEU A 217 -16.93 -22.50 21.81
C LEU A 217 -17.38 -21.17 22.42
N TYR A 218 -17.63 -21.16 23.73
CA TYR A 218 -18.10 -19.99 24.45
C TYR A 218 -17.11 -19.64 25.56
N ALA A 219 -16.36 -18.56 25.38
CA ALA A 219 -15.36 -18.08 26.33
C ALA A 219 -15.81 -16.79 27.03
N GLY A 220 -16.03 -16.85 28.34
CA GLY A 220 -16.37 -15.68 29.16
C GLY A 220 -17.83 -15.21 29.10
N PHE A 221 -18.78 -16.05 28.67
CA PHE A 221 -20.21 -15.73 28.64
C PHE A 221 -21.03 -16.65 29.53
N ASN A 222 -22.11 -16.11 30.09
CA ASN A 222 -23.17 -16.92 30.63
C ASN A 222 -23.93 -17.52 29.44
N PHE A 223 -24.17 -18.81 29.52
CA PHE A 223 -24.78 -19.59 28.47
C PHE A 223 -26.08 -20.21 28.99
N HIS A 224 -27.20 -19.86 28.36
CA HIS A 224 -28.49 -20.46 28.66
C HIS A 224 -28.60 -21.80 27.92
N TYR A 225 -28.60 -22.90 28.68
CA TYR A 225 -28.39 -24.25 28.11
C TYR A 225 -29.48 -24.67 27.12
N LYS A 226 -30.74 -24.35 27.43
CA LYS A 226 -31.90 -24.75 26.62
C LYS A 226 -32.00 -23.96 25.32
N ASP A 227 -31.87 -22.64 25.42
CA ASP A 227 -32.13 -21.72 24.29
C ASP A 227 -30.86 -21.37 23.51
N LEU A 228 -29.69 -21.82 23.99
CA LEU A 228 -28.35 -21.51 23.46
C LEU A 228 -28.04 -20.01 23.42
N ASP A 229 -28.74 -19.23 24.25
CA ASP A 229 -28.60 -17.78 24.33
C ASP A 229 -27.40 -17.39 25.19
N LEU A 230 -26.80 -16.24 24.87
CA LEU A 230 -25.62 -15.71 25.55
C LEU A 230 -25.98 -14.44 26.31
N SER A 231 -25.68 -14.41 27.60
CA SER A 231 -25.74 -13.20 28.41
C SER A 231 -24.33 -12.78 28.87
N THR A 232 -24.09 -11.47 28.90
CA THR A 232 -22.77 -10.91 29.21
C THR A 232 -22.36 -11.18 30.65
N THR A 233 -21.08 -11.46 30.87
CA THR A 233 -20.49 -11.53 32.21
C THR A 233 -19.39 -10.49 32.37
N THR A 234 -19.11 -10.11 33.62
CA THR A 234 -17.98 -9.26 34.01
C THR A 234 -16.67 -10.07 34.10
N SER A 235 -16.42 -11.00 33.17
CA SER A 235 -15.23 -11.86 33.24
C SER A 235 -13.95 -11.03 33.16
N SER A 236 -13.15 -11.08 34.24
CA SER A 236 -11.82 -10.47 34.33
C SER A 236 -10.72 -11.30 33.68
N ALA A 237 -11.06 -12.41 33.01
CA ALA A 237 -10.07 -13.30 32.41
C ALA A 237 -9.28 -12.57 31.31
N THR A 238 -7.96 -12.76 31.30
CA THR A 238 -7.05 -12.19 30.28
C THR A 238 -7.06 -12.99 28.97
N TYR A 239 -7.51 -14.25 29.00
CA TYR A 239 -7.37 -15.21 27.91
C TYR A 239 -8.73 -15.59 27.30
N GLY A 240 -8.77 -15.85 25.99
CA GLY A 240 -9.97 -16.25 25.25
C GLY A 240 -9.87 -17.65 24.64
N ILE A 241 -10.13 -17.75 23.33
CA ILE A 241 -10.11 -19.03 22.60
C ILE A 241 -8.81 -19.16 21.80
N GLU A 242 -8.15 -20.31 21.89
CA GLU A 242 -6.98 -20.66 21.10
C GLU A 242 -7.24 -21.96 20.32
N VAL A 243 -7.34 -21.88 19.00
CA VAL A 243 -7.46 -23.04 18.10
C VAL A 243 -6.10 -23.32 17.47
N ARG A 244 -5.36 -24.26 18.06
CA ARG A 244 -4.02 -24.68 17.60
C ARG A 244 -4.07 -25.92 16.70
N GLY A 245 -5.09 -26.74 16.87
CA GLY A 245 -5.36 -27.93 16.07
C GLY A 245 -6.44 -27.73 15.00
N ASN A 246 -7.07 -28.83 14.58
CA ASN A 246 -8.06 -28.84 13.50
C ASN A 246 -9.47 -29.04 14.05
N ILE A 247 -10.45 -28.28 13.58
CA ILE A 247 -11.87 -28.50 13.82
C ILE A 247 -12.48 -28.98 12.50
N LYS A 248 -13.09 -30.16 12.49
CA LYS A 248 -13.85 -30.71 11.35
C LYS A 248 -15.30 -30.89 11.76
N THR A 249 -16.19 -30.11 11.19
CA THR A 249 -17.59 -30.04 11.62
C THR A 249 -18.50 -29.63 10.48
N LEU A 250 -19.82 -29.59 10.66
CA LEU A 250 -20.72 -28.96 9.68
C LEU A 250 -20.79 -27.45 9.93
N ALA A 251 -20.77 -27.02 11.19
CA ALA A 251 -20.74 -25.59 11.53
C ALA A 251 -19.91 -25.31 12.78
N ALA A 252 -19.15 -24.23 12.77
CA ALA A 252 -18.34 -23.79 13.91
C ALA A 252 -18.78 -22.40 14.38
N LYS A 253 -19.03 -22.24 15.69
CA LYS A 253 -19.34 -20.95 16.30
C LYS A 253 -18.42 -20.68 17.49
N LEU A 254 -17.60 -19.65 17.40
CA LEU A 254 -16.66 -19.24 18.43
C LEU A 254 -17.06 -17.86 18.93
N VAL A 255 -17.43 -17.74 20.20
CA VAL A 255 -17.80 -16.45 20.80
C VAL A 255 -16.98 -16.23 22.06
N SER A 256 -16.24 -15.13 22.11
CA SER A 256 -15.31 -14.83 23.19
C SER A 256 -15.41 -13.38 23.66
N THR A 257 -15.40 -13.15 24.98
CA THR A 257 -15.16 -11.80 25.49
C THR A 257 -13.71 -11.39 25.24
N ASN A 258 -12.78 -12.33 25.24
CA ASN A 258 -11.34 -12.08 25.13
C ASN A 258 -10.79 -12.37 23.73
N PRO A 259 -9.50 -12.07 23.45
CA PRO A 259 -8.94 -12.29 22.12
C PRO A 259 -9.04 -13.75 21.67
N VAL A 260 -9.20 -13.94 20.36
CA VAL A 260 -9.28 -15.26 19.74
C VAL A 260 -8.10 -15.44 18.79
N TYR A 261 -7.41 -16.57 18.93
CA TYR A 261 -6.25 -16.93 18.12
C TYR A 261 -6.51 -18.25 17.41
N ILE A 262 -6.45 -18.25 16.08
CA ILE A 262 -6.63 -19.44 15.24
C ILE A 262 -5.33 -19.67 14.48
N SER A 263 -4.54 -20.66 14.91
CA SER A 263 -3.31 -21.08 14.22
C SER A 263 -3.44 -22.42 13.50
N GLY A 264 -4.44 -23.24 13.84
CA GLY A 264 -4.76 -24.49 13.14
C GLY A 264 -5.85 -24.31 12.06
N SER A 265 -6.61 -25.36 11.74
CA SER A 265 -7.66 -25.27 10.71
C SER A 265 -9.08 -25.38 11.28
N ILE A 266 -10.03 -24.68 10.67
CA ILE A 266 -11.47 -24.93 10.87
C ILE A 266 -12.05 -25.25 9.49
N ASP A 267 -12.60 -26.45 9.35
CA ASP A 267 -13.09 -26.98 8.09
C ASP A 267 -14.55 -27.42 8.25
N THR A 268 -15.40 -26.80 7.46
CA THR A 268 -16.84 -27.07 7.39
C THR A 268 -17.30 -27.67 6.06
N THR A 269 -16.35 -27.96 5.16
CA THR A 269 -16.65 -28.54 3.86
C THR A 269 -17.17 -29.97 3.99
N SER A 270 -18.15 -30.34 3.15
CA SER A 270 -18.70 -31.69 3.13
C SER A 270 -19.30 -32.05 1.77
N ASP A 271 -19.33 -33.35 1.44
CA ASP A 271 -19.98 -33.82 0.20
C ASP A 271 -21.51 -33.85 0.36
N ILE A 272 -21.99 -34.06 1.59
CA ILE A 272 -23.40 -34.11 1.95
C ILE A 272 -23.61 -33.68 3.39
N ALA A 273 -24.62 -32.85 3.64
CA ALA A 273 -25.02 -32.46 4.98
C ALA A 273 -26.06 -33.44 5.58
N SER A 274 -25.86 -33.84 6.83
CA SER A 274 -26.81 -34.64 7.58
C SER A 274 -27.91 -33.78 8.19
N ALA A 275 -29.17 -34.16 7.98
CA ALA A 275 -30.28 -33.62 8.76
C ALA A 275 -30.32 -34.30 10.13
N THR A 276 -30.34 -33.51 11.20
CA THR A 276 -30.39 -34.04 12.57
C THR A 276 -31.82 -33.94 13.11
N SER A 277 -32.36 -35.04 13.61
CA SER A 277 -33.57 -35.02 14.44
C SER A 277 -33.16 -34.86 15.90
N TYR A 278 -33.55 -33.75 16.51
CA TYR A 278 -33.28 -33.44 17.90
C TYR A 278 -34.60 -33.18 18.61
N GLN A 279 -34.91 -33.98 19.64
CA GLN A 279 -36.15 -33.91 20.42
C GLN A 279 -37.43 -33.83 19.57
N GLY A 280 -37.48 -34.62 18.48
CA GLY A 280 -38.64 -34.67 17.58
C GLY A 280 -38.72 -33.52 16.56
N SER A 281 -37.75 -32.60 16.56
CA SER A 281 -37.63 -31.52 15.57
C SER A 281 -36.46 -31.81 14.62
N ILE A 282 -36.68 -31.61 13.32
CA ILE A 282 -35.61 -31.72 12.32
C ILE A 282 -34.91 -30.37 12.21
N ALA A 283 -33.61 -30.35 12.49
CA ALA A 283 -32.76 -29.18 12.33
C ALA A 283 -31.86 -29.35 11.09
N LEU A 284 -31.98 -28.41 10.15
CA LEU A 284 -31.05 -28.25 9.03
C LEU A 284 -30.00 -27.22 9.42
N ILE A 285 -28.81 -27.70 9.76
CA ILE A 285 -27.66 -26.84 10.07
C ILE A 285 -27.03 -26.44 8.74
N LYS A 286 -26.86 -25.14 8.52
CA LYS A 286 -26.13 -24.63 7.36
C LYS A 286 -24.64 -24.62 7.65
N GLU A 287 -23.84 -25.02 6.67
CA GLU A 287 -22.39 -24.90 6.71
C GLU A 287 -22.00 -23.47 6.99
N SER A 288 -21.18 -23.25 8.03
CA SER A 288 -20.66 -21.92 8.34
C SER A 288 -19.58 -21.94 9.42
N ILE A 289 -18.69 -20.94 9.35
CA ILE A 289 -17.76 -20.60 10.43
C ILE A 289 -18.12 -19.19 10.92
N LYS A 290 -18.39 -19.04 12.21
CA LYS A 290 -18.67 -17.75 12.85
C LYS A 290 -17.73 -17.54 14.02
N VAL A 291 -16.95 -16.45 13.99
CA VAL A 291 -16.03 -16.10 15.08
C VAL A 291 -16.31 -14.67 15.51
N THR A 292 -16.51 -14.45 16.81
CA THR A 292 -16.88 -13.13 17.35
C THR A 292 -16.14 -12.82 18.65
N THR A 293 -15.50 -11.65 18.71
CA THR A 293 -14.99 -11.07 19.97
C THR A 293 -15.85 -9.87 20.39
N LEU A 294 -16.28 -9.81 21.65
CA LEU A 294 -17.24 -8.79 22.10
C LEU A 294 -16.72 -7.74 23.10
N ARG A 295 -15.61 -7.98 23.82
CA ARG A 295 -15.06 -6.95 24.71
C ARG A 295 -14.29 -5.92 23.89
N THR A 296 -14.60 -4.63 24.07
CA THR A 296 -13.90 -3.51 23.43
C THR A 296 -12.39 -3.72 23.38
N GLY A 297 -11.81 -3.58 22.18
CA GLY A 297 -10.37 -3.77 21.94
C GLY A 297 -9.91 -5.22 21.81
N SER A 298 -10.80 -6.21 21.97
CA SER A 298 -10.46 -7.62 21.85
C SER A 298 -10.17 -8.01 20.40
N SER A 299 -8.96 -8.50 20.13
CA SER A 299 -8.51 -8.83 18.77
C SER A 299 -8.90 -10.24 18.33
N LEU A 300 -9.10 -10.43 17.03
CA LEU A 300 -9.22 -11.72 16.38
C LEU A 300 -8.05 -11.91 15.40
N ILE A 301 -7.25 -12.97 15.59
CA ILE A 301 -6.06 -13.25 14.78
C ILE A 301 -6.19 -14.64 14.16
N VAL A 302 -6.16 -14.70 12.83
CA VAL A 302 -6.24 -15.91 12.02
C VAL A 302 -4.91 -16.13 11.29
N ASN A 303 -4.06 -16.98 11.87
CA ASN A 303 -2.82 -17.45 11.25
C ASN A 303 -3.02 -18.76 10.47
N GLY A 304 -4.10 -19.48 10.78
CA GLY A 304 -4.40 -20.80 10.25
C GLY A 304 -5.27 -20.80 8.99
N LYS A 305 -6.08 -21.85 8.83
CA LYS A 305 -6.91 -22.08 7.62
C LYS A 305 -8.39 -22.15 7.96
N LEU A 306 -9.24 -21.44 7.24
CA LEU A 306 -10.69 -21.49 7.39
C LEU A 306 -11.32 -21.90 6.06
N TYR A 307 -12.10 -22.99 6.07
CA TYR A 307 -12.74 -23.55 4.88
C TYR A 307 -14.24 -23.77 5.12
N SER A 308 -15.06 -23.26 4.20
CA SER A 308 -16.51 -23.47 4.19
C SER A 308 -17.02 -23.42 2.75
N ASP A 309 -17.97 -24.28 2.38
CA ASP A 309 -18.61 -24.18 1.05
C ASP A 309 -19.76 -23.14 1.04
N ASN A 310 -19.98 -22.47 2.17
CA ASN A 310 -21.04 -21.48 2.34
C ASN A 310 -20.50 -20.18 2.94
N ASN A 311 -20.56 -19.97 4.27
CA ASN A 311 -20.26 -18.66 4.86
C ASN A 311 -19.18 -18.70 5.95
N ILE A 312 -18.22 -17.76 5.88
CA ILE A 312 -17.28 -17.44 6.96
C ILE A 312 -17.50 -16.00 7.43
N GLN A 313 -17.93 -15.85 8.69
CA GLN A 313 -18.13 -14.55 9.34
C GLN A 313 -17.14 -14.35 10.49
N LEU A 314 -16.31 -13.31 10.39
CA LEU A 314 -15.33 -12.92 11.39
C LEU A 314 -15.67 -11.52 11.90
N ALA A 315 -15.97 -11.38 13.19
CA ALA A 315 -16.31 -10.10 13.82
C ALA A 315 -15.39 -9.83 15.02
N SER A 316 -14.74 -8.68 15.03
CA SER A 316 -13.82 -8.26 16.08
C SER A 316 -14.22 -6.92 16.69
N SER A 317 -14.29 -6.84 18.02
CA SER A 317 -14.46 -5.58 18.76
C SER A 317 -13.15 -4.79 18.93
N GLY A 318 -12.04 -5.31 18.43
CA GLY A 318 -10.76 -4.63 18.26
C GLY A 318 -10.30 -4.71 16.82
N GLN A 319 -9.12 -5.29 16.59
CA GLN A 319 -8.58 -5.54 15.25
C GLN A 319 -8.89 -6.96 14.78
N LEU A 320 -9.05 -7.15 13.48
CA LEU A 320 -9.11 -8.43 12.78
C LEU A 320 -7.87 -8.57 11.91
N ILE A 321 -7.01 -9.55 12.20
CA ILE A 321 -5.80 -9.84 11.44
C ILE A 321 -5.93 -11.22 10.79
N VAL A 322 -5.86 -11.27 9.46
CA VAL A 322 -5.86 -12.51 8.67
C VAL A 322 -4.48 -12.67 8.02
N ASN A 323 -3.65 -13.54 8.59
CA ASN A 323 -2.35 -13.93 8.02
C ASN A 323 -2.43 -15.24 7.24
N GLY A 324 -3.44 -16.06 7.52
CA GLY A 324 -3.62 -17.39 6.95
C GLY A 324 -4.48 -17.43 5.68
N GLN A 325 -5.13 -18.57 5.43
CA GLN A 325 -5.99 -18.78 4.27
C GLN A 325 -7.46 -18.86 4.68
N VAL A 326 -8.32 -18.16 3.95
CA VAL A 326 -9.78 -18.21 4.07
C VAL A 326 -10.37 -18.53 2.70
N THR A 327 -11.10 -19.64 2.60
CA THR A 327 -11.88 -19.99 1.40
C THR A 327 -13.34 -20.19 1.79
N ALA A 328 -14.24 -19.47 1.12
CA ALA A 328 -15.69 -19.52 1.35
C ALA A 328 -16.48 -19.32 0.05
N ASP A 329 -17.80 -19.52 0.06
CA ASP A 329 -18.66 -18.88 -0.96
C ASP A 329 -18.91 -17.42 -0.60
N SER A 330 -19.18 -17.13 0.69
CA SER A 330 -19.32 -15.78 1.25
C SER A 330 -18.36 -15.57 2.43
N PHE A 331 -17.70 -14.42 2.45
CA PHE A 331 -16.84 -13.97 3.55
C PHE A 331 -17.27 -12.60 4.05
N ASP A 332 -17.50 -12.48 5.35
CA ASP A 332 -17.81 -11.22 6.03
C ASP A 332 -16.78 -10.95 7.15
N GLY A 333 -15.91 -9.95 6.96
CA GLY A 333 -14.87 -9.55 7.91
C GLY A 333 -15.14 -8.16 8.52
N ILE A 334 -15.54 -8.10 9.79
CA ILE A 334 -15.87 -6.85 10.48
C ILE A 334 -14.90 -6.63 11.64
N ALA A 335 -14.33 -5.44 11.75
CA ALA A 335 -13.49 -5.04 12.88
C ALA A 335 -13.84 -3.64 13.37
N ALA A 336 -13.84 -3.41 14.68
CA ALA A 336 -14.10 -2.09 15.22
C ALA A 336 -13.01 -1.06 14.89
N THR A 337 -11.75 -1.49 14.81
CA THR A 337 -10.58 -0.59 14.65
C THR A 337 -9.83 -0.82 13.35
N LYS A 338 -9.32 -2.03 13.13
CA LYS A 338 -8.50 -2.34 11.96
C LYS A 338 -8.79 -3.72 11.40
N PHE A 339 -9.00 -3.80 10.09
CA PHE A 339 -8.92 -5.03 9.32
C PHE A 339 -7.57 -5.08 8.61
N ALA A 340 -6.75 -6.10 8.92
CA ALA A 340 -5.45 -6.31 8.28
C ALA A 340 -5.42 -7.68 7.60
N ASN A 341 -5.37 -7.71 6.27
CA ASN A 341 -5.14 -8.92 5.51
C ASN A 341 -3.68 -9.01 5.07
N ARG A 342 -2.98 -10.08 5.44
CA ARG A 342 -1.62 -10.42 4.98
C ARG A 342 -1.57 -11.81 4.34
N GLY A 343 -2.71 -12.50 4.32
CA GLY A 343 -2.85 -13.86 3.81
C GLY A 343 -3.65 -13.90 2.51
N ARG A 344 -4.44 -14.95 2.34
CA ARG A 344 -5.30 -15.14 1.17
C ARG A 344 -6.75 -15.33 1.59
N ILE A 345 -7.62 -14.45 1.12
CA ILE A 345 -9.06 -14.54 1.24
C ILE A 345 -9.62 -14.74 -0.16
N SER A 346 -10.33 -15.85 -0.37
CA SER A 346 -10.93 -16.22 -1.65
C SER A 346 -12.38 -16.65 -1.43
N ALA A 347 -13.32 -15.81 -1.84
CA ALA A 347 -14.75 -16.11 -1.73
C ALA A 347 -15.54 -15.50 -2.88
N SER A 348 -16.63 -16.14 -3.33
CA SER A 348 -17.51 -15.58 -4.37
C SER A 348 -17.96 -14.16 -4.00
N VAL A 349 -18.31 -13.94 -2.73
CA VAL A 349 -18.60 -12.61 -2.17
C VAL A 349 -17.67 -12.34 -0.99
N THR A 350 -16.93 -11.23 -1.04
CA THR A 350 -16.03 -10.78 0.03
C THR A 350 -16.48 -9.41 0.51
N ASN A 351 -16.98 -9.32 1.75
CA ASN A 351 -17.32 -8.06 2.41
C ASN A 351 -16.37 -7.81 3.58
N THR A 352 -15.80 -6.61 3.66
CA THR A 352 -15.03 -6.19 4.82
C THR A 352 -15.39 -4.79 5.27
N ALA A 353 -15.40 -4.58 6.59
CA ALA A 353 -15.71 -3.29 7.21
C ALA A 353 -14.86 -3.04 8.44
N ALA A 354 -14.19 -1.89 8.52
CA ALA A 354 -13.47 -1.46 9.72
C ALA A 354 -13.29 0.06 9.79
N GLU A 355 -12.79 0.59 10.91
CA GLU A 355 -12.33 1.99 10.95
C GLU A 355 -11.16 2.19 9.97
N SER A 356 -10.17 1.30 9.94
CA SER A 356 -9.10 1.28 8.93
C SER A 356 -8.94 -0.10 8.29
N VAL A 357 -8.59 -0.14 7.00
CA VAL A 357 -8.36 -1.37 6.26
C VAL A 357 -6.95 -1.35 5.66
N GLU A 358 -6.15 -2.39 5.92
CA GLU A 358 -4.84 -2.60 5.27
C GLU A 358 -4.80 -3.99 4.62
N ASN A 359 -4.70 -4.02 3.29
CA ASN A 359 -4.51 -5.23 2.50
C ASN A 359 -3.08 -5.32 1.98
N ASN A 360 -2.34 -6.29 2.51
CA ASN A 360 -0.99 -6.69 2.07
C ASN A 360 -0.97 -8.15 1.59
N GLY A 361 -2.15 -8.71 1.29
CA GLY A 361 -2.33 -10.08 0.81
C GLY A 361 -3.30 -10.12 -0.36
N LEU A 362 -3.96 -11.24 -0.57
CA LEU A 362 -4.96 -11.41 -1.63
C LEU A 362 -6.39 -11.30 -1.08
N LEU A 363 -7.19 -10.40 -1.65
CA LEU A 363 -8.65 -10.41 -1.62
C LEU A 363 -9.14 -10.79 -3.01
N ASN A 364 -9.83 -11.92 -3.14
CA ASN A 364 -10.31 -12.42 -4.43
C ASN A 364 -11.77 -12.87 -4.34
N GLY A 365 -12.59 -12.43 -5.29
CA GLY A 365 -13.97 -12.87 -5.38
C GLY A 365 -14.69 -12.45 -6.65
N LYS A 366 -15.92 -12.93 -6.83
CA LYS A 366 -16.80 -12.37 -7.87
C LYS A 366 -17.18 -10.93 -7.51
N VAL A 367 -17.55 -10.72 -6.25
CA VAL A 367 -17.83 -9.40 -5.67
C VAL A 367 -16.90 -9.16 -4.50
N VAL A 368 -16.18 -8.04 -4.50
CA VAL A 368 -15.33 -7.59 -3.40
C VAL A 368 -15.77 -6.20 -2.96
N SER A 369 -16.30 -6.10 -1.75
CA SER A 369 -16.75 -4.87 -1.12
C SER A 369 -15.93 -4.60 0.13
N VAL A 370 -15.23 -3.47 0.17
CA VAL A 370 -14.38 -3.06 1.30
C VAL A 370 -14.81 -1.67 1.74
N SER A 371 -15.18 -1.54 3.01
CA SER A 371 -15.56 -0.27 3.63
C SER A 371 -14.60 0.07 4.76
N ALA A 372 -14.02 1.26 4.72
CA ALA A 372 -13.25 1.86 5.80
C ALA A 372 -13.96 3.14 6.27
N GLU A 373 -13.89 3.45 7.56
CA GLU A 373 -14.26 4.78 8.05
C GLU A 373 -13.17 5.78 7.64
N ASP A 374 -11.93 5.55 8.09
CA ASP A 374 -10.77 6.37 7.83
C ASP A 374 -10.01 5.91 6.57
N ALA A 375 -8.90 5.19 6.68
CA ALA A 375 -8.06 4.84 5.53
C ALA A 375 -8.25 3.41 5.03
N LEU A 376 -8.21 3.24 3.69
CA LEU A 376 -8.12 1.95 3.00
C LEU A 376 -6.81 1.89 2.21
N LEU A 377 -5.91 1.01 2.63
CA LEU A 377 -4.57 0.87 2.07
C LEU A 377 -4.40 -0.51 1.43
N ASN A 378 -4.19 -0.57 0.12
CA ASN A 378 -3.77 -1.77 -0.60
C ASN A 378 -2.29 -1.62 -0.99
N ARG A 379 -1.38 -2.33 -0.32
CA ARG A 379 0.07 -2.10 -0.49
C ARG A 379 0.90 -3.32 -0.12
N PHE A 380 2.20 -3.26 -0.40
CA PHE A 380 3.16 -4.26 0.04
C PHE A 380 2.81 -5.72 -0.34
N GLY A 381 2.48 -5.96 -1.61
CA GLY A 381 2.00 -7.26 -2.11
C GLY A 381 0.47 -7.38 -2.15
N GLY A 382 -0.26 -6.33 -1.77
CA GLY A 382 -1.71 -6.26 -1.74
C GLY A 382 -2.36 -6.44 -3.12
N LYS A 383 -3.29 -7.38 -3.24
CA LYS A 383 -4.07 -7.63 -4.45
C LYS A 383 -5.56 -7.67 -4.12
N VAL A 384 -6.36 -6.94 -4.90
CA VAL A 384 -7.81 -6.95 -4.88
C VAL A 384 -8.29 -7.33 -6.27
N LEU A 385 -8.83 -8.54 -6.39
CA LEU A 385 -9.24 -9.12 -7.66
C LEU A 385 -10.73 -9.47 -7.62
N GLY A 386 -11.48 -9.11 -8.67
CA GLY A 386 -12.83 -9.60 -8.83
C GLY A 386 -13.63 -9.07 -10.01
N GLU A 387 -14.80 -9.63 -10.28
CA GLU A 387 -15.66 -9.10 -11.36
C GLU A 387 -16.21 -7.72 -10.98
N THR A 388 -16.65 -7.53 -9.74
CA THR A 388 -17.10 -6.24 -9.21
C THR A 388 -16.34 -5.89 -7.94
N ILE A 389 -15.65 -4.76 -7.95
CA ILE A 389 -14.89 -4.22 -6.81
C ILE A 389 -15.52 -2.90 -6.38
N SER A 390 -15.85 -2.77 -5.11
CA SER A 390 -16.35 -1.54 -4.49
C SER A 390 -15.53 -1.22 -3.25
N LEU A 391 -14.72 -0.16 -3.32
CA LEU A 391 -13.89 0.31 -2.21
C LEU A 391 -14.43 1.66 -1.72
N THR A 392 -14.71 1.77 -0.43
CA THR A 392 -15.25 3.00 0.17
C THR A 392 -14.45 3.40 1.40
N SER A 393 -14.11 4.68 1.49
CA SER A 393 -13.58 5.35 2.68
C SER A 393 -14.48 6.53 3.04
N ALA A 394 -15.08 6.51 4.22
CA ALA A 394 -16.11 7.47 4.62
C ALA A 394 -15.57 8.85 5.00
N SER A 395 -14.38 8.92 5.60
CA SER A 395 -13.73 10.14 6.07
C SER A 395 -12.28 10.30 5.62
N GLY A 396 -11.64 9.26 5.10
CA GLY A 396 -10.21 9.27 4.74
C GLY A 396 -9.93 9.02 3.27
N SER A 397 -8.82 8.29 3.01
CA SER A 397 -8.28 8.02 1.67
C SER A 397 -8.37 6.55 1.26
N ILE A 398 -8.33 6.33 -0.06
CA ILE A 398 -8.04 5.02 -0.65
C ILE A 398 -6.68 5.10 -1.34
N ARG A 399 -5.74 4.24 -0.95
CA ARG A 399 -4.41 4.18 -1.57
C ARG A 399 -4.10 2.79 -2.11
N ASN A 400 -3.74 2.72 -3.38
CA ASN A 400 -3.14 1.58 -4.03
C ASN A 400 -1.63 1.84 -4.20
N GLY A 401 -0.79 0.97 -3.63
CA GLY A 401 0.65 1.17 -3.54
C GLY A 401 1.06 1.93 -2.27
N SER A 402 2.24 2.52 -2.27
CA SER A 402 2.79 3.19 -1.09
C SER A 402 3.54 4.46 -1.44
N GLN A 403 3.48 5.44 -0.52
CA GLN A 403 4.21 6.71 -0.65
C GLN A 403 5.72 6.53 -0.51
N TYR A 404 6.18 5.43 0.09
CA TYR A 404 7.60 5.16 0.30
C TYR A 404 7.95 3.75 -0.15
N PRO A 405 9.21 3.49 -0.56
CA PRO A 405 9.70 2.15 -0.90
C PRO A 405 9.96 1.28 0.35
N PHE A 406 9.40 1.65 1.49
CA PHE A 406 9.51 0.98 2.78
C PHE A 406 8.26 1.28 3.62
N LYS A 407 8.13 0.60 4.77
CA LYS A 407 7.09 0.90 5.74
C LYS A 407 7.61 1.94 6.74
N PRO A 408 7.07 3.16 6.80
CA PRO A 408 7.53 4.17 7.75
C PRO A 408 7.16 3.76 9.19
N ALA A 409 7.87 4.31 10.17
CA ALA A 409 7.57 4.08 11.60
C ALA A 409 6.15 4.54 11.96
N ASN A 410 5.73 5.66 11.37
CA ASN A 410 4.40 6.24 11.45
C ASN A 410 3.90 6.49 10.03
N ASP A 411 2.72 5.98 9.68
CA ASP A 411 2.01 6.43 8.47
C ASP A 411 1.49 7.84 8.76
N PHE A 412 2.29 8.86 8.47
CA PHE A 412 1.76 10.20 8.33
C PHE A 412 1.07 10.29 6.97
N SER A 413 -0.16 10.79 6.93
CA SER A 413 -0.80 11.18 5.68
C SER A 413 -0.12 12.45 5.17
N LEU A 414 1.05 12.34 4.55
CA LEU A 414 1.55 13.42 3.72
C LEU A 414 0.54 13.56 2.58
N LEU A 415 -0.21 14.67 2.58
CA LEU A 415 -1.08 15.01 1.47
C LEU A 415 -0.17 15.33 0.29
N LEU A 416 -0.16 14.46 -0.72
CA LEU A 416 0.52 14.69 -2.00
C LEU A 416 -0.40 15.46 -2.93
N ALA A 417 -1.03 16.52 -2.40
CA ALA A 417 -1.98 17.31 -3.16
C ALA A 417 -1.22 17.92 -4.36
N PRO A 418 -1.65 17.65 -5.60
CA PRO A 418 -0.96 18.18 -6.76
C PRO A 418 -1.04 19.71 -6.75
N ASP A 419 0.09 20.36 -7.01
CA ASP A 419 0.19 21.81 -6.92
C ASP A 419 -0.61 22.47 -8.04
N ALA A 420 -1.39 23.49 -7.71
CA ALA A 420 -2.31 24.12 -8.65
C ALA A 420 -1.67 25.28 -9.44
N GLN A 421 -0.36 25.51 -9.29
CA GLN A 421 0.37 26.67 -9.81
C GLN A 421 1.57 26.29 -10.70
N ASP A 422 1.98 27.25 -11.53
CA ASP A 422 3.02 27.16 -12.58
C ASP A 422 4.46 26.87 -12.07
N ASP A 423 4.64 26.55 -10.79
CA ASP A 423 5.93 26.25 -10.15
C ASP A 423 6.09 24.72 -9.99
N ILE A 424 6.00 24.03 -11.13
CA ILE A 424 5.63 22.62 -11.18
C ILE A 424 6.83 21.75 -10.79
N ASP A 425 6.83 21.23 -9.57
CA ASP A 425 7.69 20.12 -9.20
C ASP A 425 7.38 18.93 -10.14
N VAL A 426 8.39 18.43 -10.85
CA VAL A 426 8.27 17.27 -11.77
C VAL A 426 8.11 15.93 -11.04
N SER A 427 7.98 15.97 -9.71
CA SER A 427 7.86 14.82 -8.84
C SER A 427 6.75 14.96 -7.81
N SER A 428 6.09 13.84 -7.49
CA SER A 428 5.18 13.79 -6.35
C SER A 428 5.93 13.81 -5.01
N ILE A 429 7.18 13.31 -4.96
CA ILE A 429 8.04 13.28 -3.76
C ILE A 429 9.50 13.56 -4.16
N ARG A 430 10.18 14.39 -3.36
CA ARG A 430 11.65 14.57 -3.43
C ARG A 430 12.37 13.52 -2.58
N VAL A 431 13.53 13.03 -3.02
CA VAL A 431 14.32 12.02 -2.30
C VAL A 431 14.77 12.56 -0.94
N ASN A 432 15.06 13.85 -0.84
CA ASN A 432 15.44 14.49 0.42
C ASN A 432 14.31 14.51 1.48
N ASP A 433 13.05 14.38 1.06
CA ASP A 433 11.90 14.32 1.97
C ASP A 433 11.66 12.91 2.54
N ILE A 434 12.43 11.91 2.08
CA ILE A 434 12.31 10.52 2.49
C ILE A 434 13.06 10.31 3.82
N SER A 435 12.30 10.30 4.92
CA SER A 435 12.85 9.93 6.24
C SER A 435 12.94 8.41 6.42
N LEU A 436 14.15 7.91 6.64
CA LEU A 436 14.42 6.50 6.96
C LEU A 436 14.34 6.18 8.47
N SER A 437 14.09 7.19 9.31
CA SER A 437 14.08 7.00 10.76
C SER A 437 12.97 6.04 11.19
N GLY A 438 13.36 4.89 11.75
CA GLY A 438 12.44 3.82 12.16
C GLY A 438 11.73 3.10 11.00
N ALA A 439 12.17 3.31 9.75
CA ALA A 439 11.63 2.63 8.59
C ALA A 439 11.93 1.11 8.62
N THR A 440 10.95 0.31 8.19
CA THR A 440 11.12 -1.13 8.00
C THR A 440 11.14 -1.46 6.52
N LYS A 441 12.18 -2.16 6.08
CA LYS A 441 12.28 -2.66 4.70
C LYS A 441 11.11 -3.62 4.40
N VAL A 442 10.51 -3.48 3.23
CA VAL A 442 9.49 -4.38 2.70
C VAL A 442 10.06 -5.18 1.53
N SER A 443 9.62 -6.43 1.36
CA SER A 443 10.12 -7.33 0.31
C SER A 443 9.36 -7.22 -1.00
N ASP A 444 8.12 -6.76 -0.94
CA ASP A 444 7.22 -6.59 -2.08
C ASP A 444 6.59 -5.20 -1.98
N LEU A 445 6.66 -4.44 -3.06
CA LEU A 445 6.10 -3.09 -3.19
C LEU A 445 4.94 -3.06 -4.22
N SER A 446 4.54 -4.22 -4.74
CA SER A 446 3.43 -4.33 -5.67
C SER A 446 2.10 -4.03 -4.98
N ALA A 447 1.14 -3.55 -5.77
CA ALA A 447 -0.23 -3.31 -5.34
C ALA A 447 -1.17 -3.33 -6.54
N GLN A 448 -2.15 -4.24 -6.54
CA GLN A 448 -3.02 -4.45 -7.69
C GLN A 448 -4.49 -4.36 -7.29
N ILE A 449 -5.27 -3.56 -8.01
CA ILE A 449 -6.72 -3.57 -8.00
C ILE A 449 -7.15 -3.83 -9.44
N ILE A 450 -7.68 -5.03 -9.72
CA ILE A 450 -8.00 -5.48 -11.07
C ILE A 450 -9.38 -6.11 -11.07
N GLY A 451 -10.30 -5.60 -11.90
CA GLY A 451 -11.61 -6.19 -12.03
C GLY A 451 -12.37 -5.82 -13.30
N ASN A 452 -13.57 -6.36 -13.48
CA ASN A 452 -14.40 -5.99 -14.63
C ASN A 452 -15.07 -4.61 -14.40
N ILE A 453 -15.59 -4.40 -13.20
CA ILE A 453 -16.17 -3.14 -12.72
C ILE A 453 -15.46 -2.78 -11.42
N VAL A 454 -14.87 -1.59 -11.38
CA VAL A 454 -14.10 -1.08 -10.24
C VAL A 454 -14.65 0.29 -9.85
N SER A 455 -15.12 0.41 -8.60
CA SER A 455 -15.66 1.64 -8.03
C SER A 455 -14.92 2.02 -6.76
N LEU A 456 -14.34 3.22 -6.72
CA LEU A 456 -13.61 3.77 -5.59
C LEU A 456 -14.31 5.04 -5.12
N LYS A 457 -14.64 5.12 -3.83
CA LYS A 457 -15.23 6.32 -3.23
C LYS A 457 -14.49 6.69 -1.95
N ALA A 458 -13.76 7.79 -1.97
CA ALA A 458 -13.05 8.32 -0.81
C ALA A 458 -13.53 9.73 -0.49
N LYS A 459 -13.58 10.08 0.81
CA LYS A 459 -13.88 11.45 1.21
C LYS A 459 -12.74 12.40 0.94
N VAL A 460 -11.50 11.97 1.08
CA VAL A 460 -10.32 12.82 0.89
C VAL A 460 -9.72 12.59 -0.50
N ASN A 461 -8.97 11.53 -0.70
CA ASN A 461 -8.23 11.30 -1.94
C ASN A 461 -8.22 9.83 -2.35
N VAL A 462 -7.95 9.61 -3.64
CA VAL A 462 -7.63 8.29 -4.21
C VAL A 462 -6.23 8.36 -4.82
N GLU A 463 -5.33 7.52 -4.35
CA GLU A 463 -3.92 7.54 -4.71
C GLU A 463 -3.49 6.20 -5.30
N ASN A 464 -2.83 6.22 -6.46
CA ASN A 464 -2.22 5.07 -7.11
C ASN A 464 -0.72 5.35 -7.28
N ILE A 465 0.12 4.84 -6.38
CA ILE A 465 1.51 5.27 -6.24
C ILE A 465 2.47 4.08 -6.33
N ASN A 466 3.35 4.11 -7.33
CA ASN A 466 4.49 3.21 -7.41
C ASN A 466 5.76 3.92 -6.91
N PRO A 467 6.30 3.57 -5.73
CA PRO A 467 7.51 4.20 -5.20
C PRO A 467 8.78 3.63 -5.85
N TYR A 468 8.73 3.26 -7.13
CA TYR A 468 9.88 2.76 -7.88
C TYR A 468 10.62 3.90 -8.55
N PHE A 469 11.94 3.89 -8.40
CA PHE A 469 12.85 4.78 -9.09
C PHE A 469 14.20 4.12 -9.22
N GLU A 470 14.95 4.53 -10.23
CA GLU A 470 16.37 4.26 -10.33
C GLU A 470 17.13 5.44 -9.71
N TYR A 471 18.26 5.14 -9.09
CA TYR A 471 19.17 6.12 -8.52
C TYR A 471 20.60 5.81 -8.99
N THR A 472 21.32 6.84 -9.42
CA THR A 472 22.71 6.68 -9.87
C THR A 472 23.64 7.65 -9.15
N LEU A 473 24.87 7.18 -8.91
CA LEU A 473 26.00 8.02 -8.52
C LEU A 473 26.85 8.44 -9.73
N ASP A 474 26.55 7.90 -10.90
CA ASP A 474 27.19 8.20 -12.19
C ASP A 474 26.12 8.65 -13.19
N PRO A 475 25.74 9.94 -13.18
CA PRO A 475 24.66 10.45 -14.04
C PRO A 475 25.04 10.43 -15.53
N GLU A 476 26.33 10.37 -15.87
CA GLU A 476 26.82 10.24 -17.25
C GLU A 476 26.34 8.93 -17.90
N ALA A 477 26.27 7.86 -17.13
CA ALA A 477 25.80 6.56 -17.60
C ALA A 477 24.33 6.59 -18.08
N TRP A 478 23.56 7.60 -17.69
CA TRP A 478 22.15 7.76 -18.08
C TRP A 478 21.95 8.59 -19.36
N ARG A 479 23.00 9.12 -20.00
CA ARG A 479 22.87 9.90 -21.24
C ARG A 479 22.24 9.12 -22.39
N SER A 480 22.51 7.82 -22.49
CA SER A 480 21.90 6.94 -23.49
C SER A 480 20.48 6.50 -23.13
N GLY A 481 19.95 6.97 -22.01
CA GLY A 481 18.65 6.58 -21.46
C GLY A 481 18.76 5.85 -20.13
N ILE A 482 17.63 5.81 -19.42
CA ILE A 482 17.51 5.19 -18.10
C ILE A 482 16.81 3.85 -18.28
N ALA A 483 17.51 2.76 -17.93
CA ALA A 483 16.97 1.41 -18.05
C ALA A 483 16.13 1.07 -16.82
N PHE A 484 14.80 0.99 -17.01
CA PHE A 484 13.89 0.54 -15.95
C PHE A 484 13.73 -0.99 -15.96
N ASN A 485 13.62 -1.57 -14.77
CA ASN A 485 13.08 -2.91 -14.61
C ASN A 485 11.57 -2.87 -14.85
N THR A 486 11.12 -3.50 -15.93
CA THR A 486 9.71 -3.50 -16.35
C THR A 486 8.78 -4.09 -15.29
N GLN A 487 9.20 -5.15 -14.59
CA GLN A 487 8.39 -5.74 -13.51
C GLN A 487 8.17 -4.75 -12.36
N ASN A 488 9.19 -3.95 -12.02
CA ASN A 488 9.07 -2.94 -10.97
C ASN A 488 8.31 -1.69 -11.43
N ALA A 489 8.41 -1.33 -12.71
CA ALA A 489 7.65 -0.23 -13.30
C ALA A 489 6.14 -0.53 -13.31
N ASP A 490 5.77 -1.78 -13.59
CA ASP A 490 4.37 -2.16 -13.81
C ASP A 490 3.68 -2.73 -12.55
N ARG A 491 4.36 -2.79 -11.40
CA ARG A 491 3.88 -3.53 -10.22
C ARG A 491 2.69 -2.90 -9.48
N VAL A 492 2.39 -1.63 -9.73
CA VAL A 492 1.25 -0.92 -9.13
C VAL A 492 0.22 -0.60 -10.20
N GLN A 493 -0.96 -1.21 -10.07
CA GLN A 493 -1.99 -1.22 -11.11
C GLN A 493 -3.39 -0.99 -10.52
N LEU A 494 -4.15 -0.10 -11.15
CA LEU A 494 -5.58 0.11 -10.95
C LEU A 494 -6.27 -0.01 -12.31
N ILE A 495 -6.75 -1.22 -12.64
CA ILE A 495 -7.24 -1.54 -13.98
C ILE A 495 -8.66 -2.08 -13.88
N ALA A 496 -9.53 -1.60 -14.78
CA ALA A 496 -10.82 -2.22 -15.02
C ALA A 496 -10.95 -2.71 -16.47
N ASP A 497 -11.70 -3.78 -16.70
CA ASP A 497 -12.02 -4.17 -18.08
C ASP A 497 -13.12 -3.28 -18.65
N THR A 498 -14.31 -3.27 -18.06
CA THR A 498 -15.46 -2.50 -18.56
C THR A 498 -15.59 -1.11 -17.90
N GLN A 499 -15.46 -1.00 -16.57
CA GLN A 499 -15.77 0.26 -15.88
C GLN A 499 -14.82 0.58 -14.74
N LEU A 500 -14.22 1.78 -14.77
CA LEU A 500 -13.50 2.38 -13.66
C LEU A 500 -14.20 3.68 -13.25
N ASP A 501 -14.75 3.73 -12.04
CA ASP A 501 -15.42 4.91 -11.47
C ASP A 501 -14.72 5.34 -10.17
N ILE A 502 -14.19 6.56 -10.14
CA ILE A 502 -13.42 7.09 -9.00
C ILE A 502 -14.06 8.38 -8.51
N HIS A 503 -14.39 8.44 -7.22
CA HIS A 503 -14.97 9.60 -6.55
C HIS A 503 -14.08 9.99 -5.36
N ALA A 504 -13.51 11.19 -5.36
CA ALA A 504 -12.62 11.68 -4.32
C ALA A 504 -12.76 13.20 -4.12
N ASP A 505 -13.15 13.70 -2.96
CA ASP A 505 -13.46 15.15 -2.86
C ASP A 505 -12.23 16.06 -3.07
N ALA A 506 -11.03 15.65 -2.67
CA ALA A 506 -9.83 16.48 -2.82
C ALA A 506 -9.13 16.22 -4.16
N TYR A 507 -8.57 15.02 -4.36
CA TYR A 507 -7.83 14.71 -5.59
C TYR A 507 -7.76 13.22 -5.90
N VAL A 508 -7.42 12.94 -7.16
CA VAL A 508 -6.95 11.65 -7.63
C VAL A 508 -5.51 11.80 -8.11
N LEU A 509 -4.61 10.94 -7.62
CA LEU A 509 -3.20 10.95 -8.00
C LEU A 509 -2.81 9.59 -8.60
N ASN A 510 -2.20 9.63 -9.78
CA ASN A 510 -1.51 8.51 -10.39
C ASN A 510 -0.01 8.84 -10.51
N SER A 511 0.82 8.19 -9.70
CA SER A 511 2.25 8.52 -9.57
C SER A 511 3.09 7.30 -9.95
N SER A 512 3.70 7.32 -11.13
CA SER A 512 4.52 6.21 -11.70
C SER A 512 3.82 4.85 -11.72
N ALA A 513 2.49 4.85 -11.64
CA ALA A 513 1.64 3.67 -11.59
C ALA A 513 0.75 3.61 -12.84
N ILE A 514 0.07 2.47 -13.02
CA ILE A 514 -0.81 2.24 -14.16
C ILE A 514 -2.27 2.37 -13.73
N MET A 515 -3.03 3.18 -14.46
CA MET A 515 -4.47 3.33 -14.32
C MET A 515 -5.14 3.22 -15.69
N GLY A 516 -6.16 2.37 -15.85
CA GLY A 516 -6.84 2.33 -17.14
C GLY A 516 -8.05 1.42 -17.28
N VAL A 517 -8.67 1.53 -18.46
CA VAL A 517 -9.85 0.75 -18.87
C VAL A 517 -9.61 0.07 -20.22
N ASN A 518 -9.78 -1.25 -20.27
CA ASN A 518 -9.40 -2.08 -21.42
C ASN A 518 -10.47 -2.19 -22.52
N GLU A 519 -11.75 -2.13 -22.18
CA GLU A 519 -12.85 -2.38 -23.11
C GLU A 519 -13.32 -1.11 -23.84
N PRO A 520 -13.35 -1.08 -25.20
CA PRO A 520 -13.78 0.11 -25.93
C PRO A 520 -15.23 0.57 -25.69
N ALA A 521 -16.10 -0.38 -25.32
CA ALA A 521 -17.51 -0.13 -24.99
C ALA A 521 -17.72 0.23 -23.51
N GLY A 522 -16.65 0.28 -22.73
CA GLY A 522 -16.66 0.56 -21.30
C GLY A 522 -16.88 2.03 -20.94
N ASN A 523 -16.53 2.38 -19.70
CA ASN A 523 -16.59 3.75 -19.19
C ASN A 523 -15.50 4.03 -18.16
N PHE A 524 -14.76 5.13 -18.33
CA PHE A 524 -13.79 5.61 -17.35
C PHE A 524 -14.25 6.95 -16.78
N ARG A 525 -14.65 6.98 -15.51
CA ARG A 525 -15.16 8.18 -14.85
C ARG A 525 -14.34 8.55 -13.63
N ILE A 526 -14.01 9.84 -13.52
CA ILE A 526 -13.37 10.43 -12.35
C ILE A 526 -14.17 11.64 -11.91
N VAL A 527 -14.48 11.72 -10.61
CA VAL A 527 -15.08 12.89 -9.97
C VAL A 527 -14.16 13.32 -8.84
N SER A 528 -13.50 14.47 -8.98
CA SER A 528 -12.55 14.93 -7.96
C SER A 528 -12.33 16.43 -7.89
N GLY A 529 -11.60 16.95 -6.91
CA GLY A 529 -11.15 18.34 -6.94
C GLY A 529 -10.07 18.57 -8.00
N ASN A 530 -9.05 17.71 -7.99
CA ASN A 530 -7.98 17.68 -9.00
C ASN A 530 -7.68 16.25 -9.46
N LEU A 531 -7.06 16.12 -10.63
CA LEU A 531 -6.49 14.88 -11.15
C LEU A 531 -5.03 15.15 -11.50
N ALA A 532 -4.12 14.29 -11.05
CA ALA A 532 -2.72 14.37 -11.40
C ALA A 532 -2.18 13.02 -11.88
N ASN A 533 -1.38 13.07 -12.95
CA ASN A 533 -0.62 11.96 -13.49
C ASN A 533 0.84 12.38 -13.56
N GLU A 534 1.68 11.81 -12.71
CA GLU A 534 3.02 12.34 -12.43
C GLU A 534 4.06 11.21 -12.28
N ARG A 535 5.33 11.61 -12.26
CA ARG A 535 6.41 10.73 -11.80
C ARG A 535 6.50 10.78 -10.28
N TYR A 536 6.78 9.64 -9.68
CA TYR A 536 6.99 9.52 -8.25
C TYR A 536 8.17 10.37 -7.77
N THR A 537 9.35 10.23 -8.39
CA THR A 537 10.50 11.09 -8.14
C THR A 537 11.24 11.44 -9.44
N THR A 538 11.74 12.65 -9.51
CA THR A 538 12.65 13.15 -10.53
C THR A 538 13.60 14.13 -9.84
N GLU A 539 14.89 13.80 -9.79
CA GLU A 539 15.90 14.71 -9.26
C GLU A 539 17.02 14.87 -10.25
N ALA A 540 17.47 16.11 -10.41
CA ALA A 540 18.64 16.46 -11.18
C ALA A 540 19.66 17.18 -10.30
N VAL A 541 20.93 16.99 -10.64
CA VAL A 541 22.04 17.77 -10.09
C VAL A 541 22.67 18.59 -11.20
N ILE A 542 23.22 19.73 -10.82
CA ILE A 542 24.05 20.55 -11.69
C ILE A 542 25.49 20.11 -11.52
N GLN A 543 26.17 19.81 -12.62
CA GLN A 543 27.60 19.55 -12.61
C GLN A 543 28.34 20.31 -13.72
N PRO A 544 29.61 20.69 -13.50
CA PRO A 544 30.46 21.17 -14.58
C PRO A 544 30.78 20.02 -15.55
N PHE A 545 30.85 20.33 -16.85
CA PHE A 545 31.30 19.38 -17.88
C PHE A 545 32.46 19.94 -18.69
N GLU A 546 33.27 19.04 -19.23
CA GLU A 546 34.33 19.30 -20.21
C GLU A 546 34.22 18.20 -21.29
N ARG A 547 33.83 18.55 -22.51
CA ARG A 547 33.64 17.60 -23.63
C ARG A 547 34.46 18.01 -24.84
N GLU A 548 35.16 17.06 -25.43
CA GLU A 548 35.87 17.25 -26.69
C GLU A 548 34.91 17.01 -27.86
N GLU A 549 34.58 18.07 -28.60
CA GLU A 549 33.83 17.97 -29.84
C GLU A 549 34.82 17.89 -31.01
N THR A 550 34.90 16.72 -31.64
CA THR A 550 35.78 16.50 -32.79
C THR A 550 35.01 16.82 -34.06
N ASN A 551 35.20 18.03 -34.56
CA ASN A 551 34.85 18.34 -35.95
C ASN A 551 35.91 17.76 -36.89
N SER A 552 35.56 17.56 -38.16
CA SER A 552 36.39 16.90 -39.18
C SER A 552 37.82 17.45 -39.35
N THR A 553 38.15 18.59 -38.74
CA THR A 553 39.48 19.22 -38.78
C THR A 553 40.00 19.77 -37.44
N SER A 554 39.22 19.70 -36.34
CA SER A 554 39.64 20.26 -35.04
C SER A 554 38.92 19.62 -33.86
N VAL A 555 39.66 19.34 -32.79
CA VAL A 555 39.09 19.01 -31.46
C VAL A 555 38.86 20.33 -30.72
N THR A 556 37.60 20.64 -30.42
CA THR A 556 37.23 21.81 -29.61
C THR A 556 36.75 21.32 -28.26
N THR A 557 37.41 21.73 -27.18
CA THR A 557 36.98 21.42 -25.82
C THR A 557 35.90 22.41 -25.38
N LYS A 558 34.67 21.91 -25.21
CA LYS A 558 33.53 22.66 -24.67
C LYS A 558 33.49 22.47 -23.15
N THR A 559 33.51 23.56 -22.40
CA THR A 559 33.30 23.56 -20.95
C THR A 559 32.03 24.32 -20.59
N GLY A 560 31.30 23.84 -19.59
CA GLY A 560 30.03 24.42 -19.18
C GLY A 560 29.48 23.80 -17.90
N HIS A 561 28.23 24.10 -17.58
CA HIS A 561 27.46 23.36 -16.59
C HIS A 561 26.31 22.66 -17.31
N GLU A 562 25.88 21.53 -16.77
CA GLU A 562 24.74 20.79 -17.27
C GLU A 562 23.92 20.22 -16.12
N SER A 563 22.65 19.96 -16.41
CA SER A 563 21.74 19.24 -15.54
C SER A 563 21.81 17.75 -15.86
N LEU A 564 22.10 16.91 -14.87
CA LEU A 564 22.01 15.46 -15.01
C LEU A 564 21.07 14.85 -13.99
N LEU A 565 20.27 13.89 -14.43
CA LEU A 565 19.34 13.16 -13.58
C LEU A 565 20.12 12.23 -12.63
N VAL A 566 19.81 12.30 -11.33
CA VAL A 566 20.39 11.42 -10.29
C VAL A 566 19.37 10.45 -9.73
N ALA A 567 18.08 10.81 -9.76
CA ALA A 567 16.97 9.94 -9.41
C ALA A 567 15.86 10.09 -10.44
N PHE A 568 15.31 8.97 -10.92
CA PHE A 568 14.26 9.02 -11.94
C PHE A 568 13.30 7.84 -11.80
N SER A 569 12.02 8.15 -11.72
CA SER A 569 10.93 7.16 -11.75
C SER A 569 10.39 6.95 -13.15
N PRO A 570 9.77 5.78 -13.46
CA PRO A 570 9.01 5.61 -14.70
C PRO A 570 7.82 6.59 -14.77
N PRO A 571 7.30 6.92 -15.96
CA PRO A 571 6.13 7.79 -16.08
C PRO A 571 4.90 7.18 -15.42
N GLY A 572 4.01 8.01 -14.86
CA GLY A 572 2.64 7.58 -14.59
C GLY A 572 1.94 7.25 -15.90
N ILE A 573 1.13 6.20 -15.94
CA ILE A 573 0.39 5.77 -17.13
C ILE A 573 -1.10 5.83 -16.84
N ILE A 574 -1.81 6.71 -17.55
CA ILE A 574 -3.27 6.69 -17.63
C ILE A 574 -3.64 6.33 -19.07
N TYR A 575 -4.42 5.28 -19.26
CA TYR A 575 -4.92 4.90 -20.58
C TYR A 575 -6.39 4.52 -20.60
N SER A 576 -7.04 4.65 -21.75
CA SER A 576 -8.40 4.14 -21.93
C SER A 576 -8.75 3.82 -23.37
N PHE A 577 -9.36 2.65 -23.59
CA PHE A 577 -10.07 2.33 -24.83
C PHE A 577 -11.52 2.86 -24.81
N ALA A 578 -12.06 3.08 -23.61
CA ALA A 578 -13.40 3.61 -23.36
C ALA A 578 -13.43 5.14 -23.42
N PRO A 579 -14.61 5.78 -23.53
CA PRO A 579 -14.77 7.20 -23.24
C PRO A 579 -14.34 7.52 -21.81
N MET A 580 -13.59 8.60 -21.64
CA MET A 580 -13.18 9.12 -20.33
C MET A 580 -13.92 10.40 -19.98
N GLY A 581 -14.47 10.47 -18.77
CA GLY A 581 -15.12 11.66 -18.22
C GLY A 581 -14.53 12.05 -16.89
N VAL A 582 -13.99 13.26 -16.80
CA VAL A 582 -13.48 13.87 -15.57
C VAL A 582 -14.38 15.05 -15.19
N GLN A 583 -14.91 15.00 -13.97
CA GLN A 583 -15.74 16.06 -13.40
C GLN A 583 -15.05 16.64 -12.18
N PHE A 584 -14.61 17.89 -12.29
CA PHE A 584 -14.04 18.63 -11.18
C PHE A 584 -15.14 19.20 -10.27
N ASN A 585 -15.01 19.00 -8.95
CA ASN A 585 -15.95 19.51 -7.96
C ASN A 585 -15.68 20.98 -7.54
N SER A 586 -14.73 21.63 -8.22
CA SER A 586 -14.31 23.02 -8.00
C SER A 586 -14.13 23.72 -9.34
N SER A 587 -14.42 25.02 -9.40
CA SER A 587 -14.14 25.86 -10.58
C SER A 587 -12.65 25.99 -10.88
N ASN A 588 -11.79 25.71 -9.89
CA ASN A 588 -10.34 25.71 -10.03
C ASN A 588 -9.75 24.33 -10.28
N GLY A 589 -10.60 23.29 -10.39
CA GLY A 589 -10.11 21.93 -10.59
C GLY A 589 -9.40 21.78 -11.93
N ALA A 590 -8.29 21.04 -11.89
CA ALA A 590 -7.42 20.85 -13.03
C ALA A 590 -6.99 19.38 -13.18
N PHE A 591 -6.73 19.00 -14.43
CA PHE A 591 -5.94 17.83 -14.76
C PHE A 591 -4.50 18.25 -15.03
N ILE A 592 -3.55 17.66 -14.31
CA ILE A 592 -2.11 17.85 -14.51
C ILE A 592 -1.54 16.53 -15.02
N ASN A 593 -0.97 16.55 -16.22
CA ASN A 593 -0.19 15.45 -16.78
C ASN A 593 1.28 15.85 -16.82
N ASN A 594 2.01 15.54 -15.74
CA ASN A 594 3.36 15.99 -15.51
C ASN A 594 4.39 14.92 -15.90
N THR A 595 5.04 15.10 -17.06
CA THR A 595 6.09 14.21 -17.60
C THR A 595 5.69 12.73 -17.70
N SER A 596 4.38 12.50 -17.81
CA SER A 596 3.71 11.20 -17.67
C SER A 596 2.85 10.87 -18.89
N TYR A 597 2.56 9.59 -19.08
CA TYR A 597 1.83 9.07 -20.23
C TYR A 597 0.32 9.13 -20.02
N PHE A 598 -0.38 9.80 -20.93
CA PHE A 598 -1.82 9.90 -20.98
C PHE A 598 -2.32 9.60 -22.40
N GLU A 599 -3.08 8.51 -22.57
CA GLU A 599 -3.62 8.12 -23.88
C GLU A 599 -5.08 7.66 -23.81
N ILE A 600 -5.96 8.36 -24.52
CA ILE A 600 -7.37 7.97 -24.66
C ILE A 600 -7.65 7.68 -26.13
N LEU A 601 -7.90 6.41 -26.46
CA LEU A 601 -8.23 5.97 -27.84
C LEU A 601 -9.70 6.24 -28.19
N ASN A 602 -10.38 7.03 -27.37
CA ASN A 602 -11.77 7.41 -27.48
C ASN A 602 -11.95 8.91 -27.17
N SER A 603 -13.16 9.34 -26.83
CA SER A 603 -13.39 10.74 -26.42
C SER A 603 -13.02 10.95 -24.96
N ALA A 604 -12.42 12.10 -24.65
CA ALA A 604 -12.11 12.55 -23.29
C ALA A 604 -12.86 13.86 -23.00
N THR A 605 -13.50 13.94 -21.84
CA THR A 605 -14.31 15.10 -21.42
C THR A 605 -13.83 15.59 -20.06
N PHE A 606 -13.48 16.87 -19.99
CA PHE A 606 -13.05 17.52 -18.75
C PHE A 606 -14.00 18.69 -18.45
N ILE A 607 -14.76 18.57 -17.36
CA ILE A 607 -15.69 19.60 -16.91
C ILE A 607 -15.42 19.97 -15.46
N ALA A 608 -15.78 21.17 -15.07
CA ALA A 608 -15.73 21.69 -13.72
C ALA A 608 -17.12 22.19 -13.29
N ILE A 609 -17.48 21.97 -12.02
CA ILE A 609 -18.73 22.45 -11.45
C ILE A 609 -18.43 23.71 -10.62
N ASN A 610 -19.23 24.75 -10.80
CA ASN A 610 -19.24 25.89 -9.91
C ASN A 610 -19.96 25.52 -8.60
N PRO A 611 -19.29 25.43 -7.44
CA PRO A 611 -19.93 25.02 -6.19
C PRO A 611 -21.05 25.99 -5.76
N SER A 612 -20.94 27.26 -6.15
CA SER A 612 -21.96 28.28 -5.87
C SER A 612 -23.15 28.23 -6.83
N LYS A 613 -23.00 27.57 -7.98
CA LYS A 613 -24.03 27.39 -9.01
C LYS A 613 -23.90 25.99 -9.64
N PRO A 614 -24.33 24.91 -8.97
CA PRO A 614 -24.08 23.54 -9.44
C PRO A 614 -24.65 23.20 -10.83
N SER A 615 -25.63 23.97 -11.31
CA SER A 615 -26.17 23.86 -12.67
C SER A 615 -25.27 24.47 -13.76
N GLU A 616 -24.25 25.22 -13.38
CA GLU A 616 -23.26 25.83 -14.28
C GLU A 616 -22.10 24.85 -14.49
N ILE A 617 -22.03 24.28 -15.69
CA ILE A 617 -20.94 23.42 -16.13
C ILE A 617 -19.89 24.31 -16.81
N LEU A 618 -18.71 24.38 -16.20
CA LEU A 618 -17.52 25.02 -16.75
C LEU A 618 -16.65 23.94 -17.42
N PRO A 619 -15.80 24.32 -18.39
CA PRO A 619 -14.74 23.43 -18.84
C PRO A 619 -13.67 23.26 -17.77
N GLY A 620 -13.11 22.06 -17.68
CA GLY A 620 -11.96 21.78 -16.81
C GLY A 620 -10.65 22.30 -17.40
N LYS A 621 -9.69 22.66 -16.53
CA LYS A 621 -8.33 23.02 -16.93
C LYS A 621 -7.49 21.76 -17.17
N ILE A 622 -6.63 21.79 -18.17
CA ILE A 622 -5.72 20.71 -18.53
C ILE A 622 -4.33 21.30 -18.72
N THR A 623 -3.37 20.84 -17.93
CA THR A 623 -1.95 21.18 -18.08
C THR A 623 -1.19 19.92 -18.41
N SER A 624 -0.53 19.88 -19.56
CA SER A 624 0.31 18.76 -19.99
C SER A 624 1.75 19.23 -20.18
N ILE A 625 2.66 18.52 -19.54
CA ILE A 625 4.04 18.95 -19.39
C ILE A 625 4.95 17.85 -19.94
N GLY A 626 5.65 18.13 -21.03
CA GLY A 626 6.68 17.24 -21.58
C GLY A 626 8.02 17.35 -20.83
N LEU A 627 8.93 16.40 -21.07
CA LEU A 627 10.36 16.55 -20.72
C LEU A 627 11.13 16.81 -22.01
N ALA A 628 11.69 18.02 -22.16
CA ALA A 628 12.67 18.30 -23.20
C ALA A 628 14.03 18.53 -22.53
N LEU A 629 14.98 17.62 -22.78
CA LEU A 629 16.39 17.80 -22.40
C LEU A 629 17.12 18.39 -23.62
N GLN A 630 17.42 19.70 -23.61
CA GLN A 630 18.33 20.37 -24.56
C GLN A 630 19.73 20.53 -23.93
N ASP A 631 20.78 20.30 -24.71
CA ASP A 631 22.12 20.77 -24.35
C ASP A 631 22.18 22.30 -24.57
N LYS A 632 22.25 23.12 -23.51
CA LYS A 632 22.54 24.56 -23.66
C LYS A 632 23.34 25.15 -22.50
N TYR A 633 24.62 25.37 -22.76
CA TYR A 633 25.32 26.65 -22.50
C TYR A 633 26.62 26.62 -23.29
N GLU A 634 26.68 27.32 -24.43
CA GLU A 634 27.91 27.48 -25.21
C GLU A 634 28.65 28.74 -24.72
N GLY A 635 29.51 28.57 -23.73
CA GLY A 635 30.45 29.61 -23.35
C GLY A 635 31.55 29.76 -24.41
N SER A 636 31.26 30.37 -25.56
CA SER A 636 32.35 30.94 -26.37
C SER A 636 32.72 32.29 -25.76
N SER A 637 33.92 32.38 -25.18
CA SER A 637 34.46 33.65 -24.71
C SER A 637 34.92 34.49 -25.90
N THR A 638 33.97 35.16 -26.55
CA THR A 638 34.30 36.19 -27.54
C THR A 638 34.22 37.55 -26.86
N ILE A 639 35.37 38.18 -26.62
CA ILE A 639 35.43 39.58 -26.16
C ILE A 639 34.93 40.46 -27.30
N VAL A 640 33.67 40.86 -27.28
CA VAL A 640 33.11 41.85 -28.21
C VAL A 640 33.35 43.24 -27.63
N ILE A 641 34.36 43.96 -28.14
CA ILE A 641 34.48 45.40 -27.89
C ILE A 641 33.60 46.11 -28.92
N ARG A 642 32.40 46.56 -28.51
CA ARG A 642 31.62 47.52 -29.30
C ARG A 642 32.15 48.93 -29.04
N SER A 643 32.53 49.62 -30.11
CA SER A 643 32.71 51.07 -30.09
C SER A 643 31.43 51.72 -30.64
N ASP A 644 30.79 52.53 -29.80
CA ASP A 644 29.63 53.32 -30.19
C ASP A 644 30.05 54.47 -31.10
N LYS A 645 29.59 54.46 -32.36
CA LYS A 645 29.28 55.67 -33.12
C LYS A 645 28.20 55.42 -34.17
N GLY A 646 27.15 56.24 -34.10
CA GLY A 646 26.49 56.75 -35.30
C GLY A 646 25.05 56.29 -35.50
N CYS A 647 24.11 57.11 -35.05
CA CYS A 647 22.79 57.18 -35.64
C CYS A 647 22.90 57.51 -37.14
N SER A 648 22.22 56.74 -37.98
CA SER A 648 21.70 57.25 -39.25
C SER A 648 20.45 56.48 -39.66
N ASN A 649 19.35 57.23 -39.78
CA ASN A 649 18.14 56.84 -40.48
C ASN A 649 18.47 56.34 -41.88
N ASN A 650 17.75 55.32 -42.37
CA ASN A 650 17.48 55.21 -43.79
C ASN A 650 16.09 54.61 -44.04
N TYR A 651 15.29 55.43 -44.71
CA TYR A 651 14.22 55.00 -45.60
C TYR A 651 14.77 53.98 -46.61
N SER A 652 13.96 52.98 -46.95
CA SER A 652 14.15 52.18 -48.17
C SER A 652 12.95 52.40 -49.09
N TYR A 653 13.24 52.97 -50.24
CA TYR A 653 12.37 53.14 -51.41
C TYR A 653 12.74 52.04 -52.40
N ASP A 654 11.75 51.26 -52.82
CA ASP A 654 11.83 50.26 -53.88
C ASP A 654 11.58 50.92 -55.25
N PRO A 655 12.48 50.73 -56.23
CA PRO A 655 12.00 50.64 -57.61
C PRO A 655 12.87 49.72 -58.49
N SER A 656 12.73 48.40 -58.42
CA SER A 656 13.08 47.57 -59.60
C SER A 656 12.59 46.12 -59.52
N SER A 657 11.38 45.85 -60.02
CA SER A 657 11.19 44.92 -61.16
C SER A 657 9.71 44.77 -61.54
N PRO A 658 9.34 44.91 -62.83
CA PRO A 658 7.98 44.67 -63.31
C PRO A 658 7.72 43.18 -63.62
N ILE A 659 6.66 42.66 -63.02
CA ILE A 659 5.61 41.79 -63.59
C ILE A 659 5.99 40.77 -64.68
N SER A 660 5.87 39.49 -64.34
CA SER A 660 5.06 38.48 -65.08
C SER A 660 4.80 37.27 -64.18
N SER A 661 3.62 37.19 -63.56
CA SER A 661 2.48 36.36 -63.98
C SER A 661 2.71 34.84 -63.82
N GLU A 662 2.28 34.29 -62.69
CA GLU A 662 1.22 33.24 -62.59
C GLU A 662 1.21 32.60 -61.18
N GLY A 663 0.01 32.44 -60.61
CA GLY A 663 -0.24 31.43 -59.57
C GLY A 663 -0.61 31.92 -58.17
N GLN A 664 -1.89 32.27 -57.98
CA GLN A 664 -2.75 31.97 -56.80
C GLN A 664 -2.18 32.24 -55.38
N SER A 665 -2.78 33.05 -54.50
CA SER A 665 -4.18 33.01 -54.06
C SER A 665 -4.45 34.17 -53.08
N ARG A 666 -5.72 34.58 -53.02
CA ARG A 666 -6.33 35.57 -52.11
C ARG A 666 -6.30 35.04 -50.66
N LEU A 667 -6.21 35.85 -49.60
CA LEU A 667 -7.35 36.60 -49.05
C LEU A 667 -6.97 37.59 -47.93
N TYR A 668 -7.88 38.55 -47.77
CA TYR A 668 -7.97 39.71 -46.88
C TYR A 668 -8.39 39.38 -45.43
N TYR A 669 -7.92 40.24 -44.51
CA TYR A 669 -8.54 40.89 -43.35
C TYR A 669 -9.50 40.18 -42.37
N SER A 670 -9.26 40.54 -41.11
CA SER A 670 -10.10 40.37 -39.92
C SER A 670 -11.48 41.04 -40.00
N THR A 671 -12.45 40.49 -39.28
CA THR A 671 -13.48 41.25 -38.55
C THR A 671 -14.02 40.44 -37.38
N CYS A 672 -14.23 41.11 -36.25
CA CYS A 672 -14.98 40.61 -35.10
C CYS A 672 -16.47 40.48 -35.43
N GLY A 673 -17.11 39.44 -34.90
CA GLY A 673 -18.56 39.29 -34.88
C GLY A 673 -18.96 38.24 -33.84
N SER A 674 -19.80 38.65 -32.89
CA SER A 674 -20.23 37.88 -31.72
C SER A 674 -21.67 37.38 -31.87
N TRP A 675 -21.96 36.13 -31.49
CA TRP A 675 -23.03 35.70 -30.54
C TRP A 675 -23.36 34.20 -30.68
N ALA A 676 -23.15 33.50 -29.56
CA ALA A 676 -23.89 32.37 -28.99
C ALA A 676 -24.47 31.25 -29.88
N SER A 677 -23.80 30.09 -29.82
CA SER A 677 -24.45 28.82 -29.50
C SER A 677 -23.48 27.99 -28.64
N ASN A 678 -23.92 27.56 -27.46
CA ASN A 678 -23.18 26.64 -26.59
C ASN A 678 -23.12 25.26 -27.26
N SER A 679 -22.17 25.09 -28.17
CA SER A 679 -21.77 23.82 -28.74
C SER A 679 -20.38 23.53 -28.21
N ALA A 680 -20.14 22.33 -27.70
CA ALA A 680 -18.79 21.86 -27.37
C ALA A 680 -17.86 22.17 -28.55
N VAL A 681 -16.82 22.96 -28.29
CA VAL A 681 -15.86 23.33 -29.33
C VAL A 681 -15.03 22.10 -29.62
N ASP A 682 -15.13 21.60 -30.86
CA ASP A 682 -14.25 20.56 -31.39
C ASP A 682 -12.83 21.14 -31.48
N LEU A 683 -11.91 20.64 -30.63
CA LEU A 683 -10.55 21.19 -30.47
C LEU A 683 -9.57 20.77 -31.56
N ASN A 684 -9.97 19.88 -32.48
CA ASN A 684 -9.13 19.12 -33.41
C ASN A 684 -8.27 19.94 -34.41
N GLY A 685 -8.38 21.26 -34.50
CA GLY A 685 -7.67 22.06 -35.51
C GLY A 685 -6.29 22.62 -35.12
N ASP A 686 -6.04 22.85 -33.82
CA ASP A 686 -4.85 23.60 -33.33
C ASP A 686 -4.19 22.93 -32.10
N THR A 687 -4.90 22.05 -31.40
CA THR A 687 -4.34 21.27 -30.29
C THR A 687 -3.35 20.21 -30.74
N ASP A 688 -3.45 19.74 -32.00
CA ASP A 688 -2.49 18.80 -32.59
C ASP A 688 -1.05 19.32 -32.53
N ASN A 689 -0.83 20.63 -32.65
CA ASN A 689 0.51 21.21 -32.58
C ASN A 689 1.01 21.40 -31.13
N GLN A 690 0.12 21.55 -30.16
CA GLN A 690 0.48 21.64 -28.73
C GLN A 690 0.61 20.26 -28.06
N MET A 691 -0.07 19.23 -28.58
CA MET A 691 0.13 17.85 -28.16
C MET A 691 1.44 17.27 -28.70
N LYS A 692 1.86 17.69 -29.91
CA LYS A 692 3.17 17.34 -30.51
C LYS A 692 4.31 17.78 -29.59
N GLY A 693 4.96 16.82 -28.95
CA GLY A 693 6.06 17.04 -27.99
C GLY A 693 5.73 16.67 -26.55
N THR A 694 4.46 16.39 -26.24
CA THR A 694 4.02 15.91 -24.93
C THR A 694 3.66 14.42 -24.97
N LEU A 695 3.58 13.77 -23.81
CA LEU A 695 3.10 12.39 -23.67
C LEU A 695 1.57 12.33 -23.47
N PHE A 696 0.83 13.26 -24.08
CA PHE A 696 -0.62 13.40 -23.98
C PHE A 696 -1.26 13.20 -25.36
N SER A 697 -2.23 12.28 -25.44
CA SER A 697 -2.95 11.96 -26.69
C SER A 697 -4.41 11.62 -26.43
N VAL A 698 -5.31 12.15 -27.27
CA VAL A 698 -6.73 11.79 -27.33
C VAL A 698 -7.11 11.60 -28.79
N GLN A 699 -7.57 10.39 -29.17
CA GLN A 699 -7.76 10.03 -30.57
C GLN A 699 -9.06 10.56 -31.18
N LYS A 700 -10.12 10.75 -30.37
CA LYS A 700 -11.41 11.27 -30.85
C LYS A 700 -11.62 12.71 -30.36
N ASN A 701 -12.71 12.98 -29.65
CA ASN A 701 -13.03 14.33 -29.21
C ASN A 701 -12.42 14.60 -27.84
N LEU A 702 -11.63 15.66 -27.75
CA LEU A 702 -11.29 16.30 -26.48
C LEU A 702 -12.26 17.47 -26.26
N SER A 703 -13.09 17.40 -25.22
CA SER A 703 -13.99 18.50 -24.87
C SER A 703 -13.48 19.28 -23.65
N GLY A 704 -13.27 20.58 -23.87
CA GLY A 704 -12.73 21.57 -22.92
C GLY A 704 -12.67 22.96 -23.57
N LYS A 705 -12.31 24.01 -22.82
CA LYS A 705 -12.05 25.34 -23.40
C LYS A 705 -10.61 25.36 -23.93
N LYS A 706 -10.43 25.83 -25.17
CA LYS A 706 -9.10 25.94 -25.79
C LYS A 706 -8.09 26.75 -24.95
N THR A 707 -8.55 27.83 -24.30
CA THR A 707 -7.72 28.65 -23.41
C THR A 707 -7.26 27.93 -22.15
N ASP A 708 -7.89 26.81 -21.83
CA ASP A 708 -7.71 26.08 -20.58
C ASP A 708 -6.88 24.81 -20.80
N PHE A 709 -6.41 24.55 -22.04
CA PHE A 709 -5.38 23.57 -22.36
C PHE A 709 -4.01 24.25 -22.46
N HIS A 710 -3.09 23.85 -21.60
CA HIS A 710 -1.71 24.31 -21.57
C HIS A 710 -0.78 23.12 -21.82
N GLY A 711 -0.43 22.91 -23.09
CA GLY A 711 0.65 22.02 -23.48
C GLY A 711 1.96 22.81 -23.50
N ALA A 712 2.88 22.50 -22.58
CA ALA A 712 4.23 23.04 -22.56
C ALA A 712 5.23 21.90 -22.40
N ASN A 713 6.47 22.09 -22.87
CA ASN A 713 7.56 21.24 -22.40
C ASN A 713 8.10 21.86 -21.11
N HIS A 714 8.22 21.07 -20.04
CA HIS A 714 9.05 21.48 -18.91
C HIS A 714 10.46 21.61 -19.44
N GLU A 715 10.93 22.84 -19.54
CA GLU A 715 12.35 23.10 -19.60
C GLU A 715 12.85 22.97 -18.15
N MET A 716 12.98 21.75 -17.63
CA MET A 716 13.76 21.49 -16.39
C MET A 716 15.10 22.22 -16.46
N ILE A 717 15.66 22.30 -17.66
CA ILE A 717 16.84 23.08 -17.99
C ILE A 717 16.65 24.57 -17.73
N LYS A 718 15.49 25.19 -17.96
CA LYS A 718 15.30 26.61 -17.67
C LYS A 718 15.34 26.91 -16.18
N ILE A 719 14.71 26.07 -15.34
CA ILE A 719 14.78 26.22 -13.88
C ILE A 719 16.23 26.00 -13.40
N VAL A 720 16.87 24.96 -13.90
CA VAL A 720 18.28 24.70 -13.65
C VAL A 720 19.18 25.83 -14.18
N ASP A 721 18.87 26.41 -15.33
CA ASP A 721 19.59 27.53 -15.96
C ASP A 721 19.44 28.79 -15.12
N ASP A 722 18.22 29.10 -14.64
CA ASP A 722 17.96 30.22 -13.76
C ASP A 722 18.72 30.06 -12.43
N GLU A 723 18.81 28.83 -11.89
CA GLU A 723 19.63 28.51 -10.71
C GLU A 723 21.15 28.57 -11.00
N ILE A 724 21.62 28.06 -12.15
CA ILE A 724 23.03 28.12 -12.59
C ILE A 724 23.44 29.58 -12.77
N VAL A 725 22.63 30.36 -13.47
CA VAL A 725 22.83 31.80 -13.69
C VAL A 725 22.87 32.51 -12.35
N ALA A 726 21.93 32.22 -11.44
CA ALA A 726 21.92 32.82 -10.11
C ALA A 726 23.16 32.46 -9.28
N ALA A 727 23.57 31.19 -9.29
CA ALA A 727 24.79 30.72 -8.62
C ALA A 727 26.05 31.35 -9.22
N LYS A 728 26.12 31.47 -10.56
CA LYS A 728 27.26 32.07 -11.26
C LYS A 728 27.33 33.58 -11.08
N ILE A 729 26.17 34.26 -11.00
CA ILE A 729 26.07 35.65 -10.58
C ILE A 729 26.60 35.80 -9.15
N ALA A 730 26.25 34.90 -8.24
CA ALA A 730 26.70 34.94 -6.85
C ALA A 730 28.21 34.69 -6.71
N GLU A 731 28.78 33.68 -7.38
CA GLU A 731 30.22 33.38 -7.38
C GLU A 731 31.06 34.52 -7.95
N ASN A 732 30.58 35.17 -9.01
CA ASN A 732 31.31 36.25 -9.69
C ASN A 732 31.03 37.64 -9.08
N THR A 733 30.21 37.71 -8.02
CA THR A 733 29.97 38.92 -7.26
C THR A 733 30.79 38.89 -5.98
N TRP A 734 31.87 39.67 -5.95
CA TRP A 734 32.82 39.69 -4.84
C TRP A 734 33.30 41.12 -4.56
N SER A 735 33.77 41.35 -3.34
CA SER A 735 34.33 42.63 -2.91
C SER A 735 35.69 42.40 -2.28
N GLU A 736 36.75 42.99 -2.83
CA GLU A 736 38.11 42.87 -2.31
C GLU A 736 38.66 44.25 -1.96
N SER A 737 39.14 44.43 -0.74
CA SER A 737 39.84 45.65 -0.33
C SER A 737 41.32 45.54 -0.69
N LYS A 738 41.85 46.53 -1.41
CA LYS A 738 43.27 46.61 -1.78
C LYS A 738 43.87 47.92 -1.31
N THR A 739 45.06 47.81 -0.78
CA THR A 739 45.89 48.95 -0.39
C THR A 739 47.02 49.09 -1.38
N LYS A 740 47.13 50.24 -2.04
CA LYS A 740 48.28 50.57 -2.88
C LYS A 740 49.00 51.77 -2.29
N SER A 741 50.22 51.55 -1.84
CA SER A 741 51.06 52.61 -1.30
C SER A 741 52.19 53.01 -2.24
N GLY A 742 52.58 54.27 -2.17
CA GLY A 742 53.66 54.84 -2.97
C GLY A 742 54.20 56.11 -2.33
N TYR A 743 55.16 56.74 -3.00
CA TYR A 743 55.65 58.05 -2.65
C TYR A 743 55.32 59.02 -3.79
N ASN A 744 54.82 60.21 -3.46
CA ASN A 744 54.57 61.23 -4.47
C ASN A 744 55.89 61.82 -4.97
N SER A 745 55.82 62.69 -5.98
CA SER A 745 57.00 63.38 -6.55
C SER A 745 57.78 64.25 -5.56
N GLN A 746 57.23 64.51 -4.38
CA GLN A 746 57.79 65.29 -3.28
C GLN A 746 58.41 64.39 -2.19
N GLY A 747 58.37 63.07 -2.35
CA GLY A 747 58.92 62.10 -1.40
C GLY A 747 58.00 61.79 -0.21
N GLU A 748 56.75 62.23 -0.24
CA GLU A 748 55.77 61.96 0.83
C GLU A 748 55.07 60.62 0.58
N TYR A 749 54.98 59.81 1.63
CA TYR A 749 54.32 58.52 1.56
C TYR A 749 52.80 58.71 1.53
N TYR A 750 52.16 58.09 0.54
CA TYR A 750 50.72 57.99 0.48
C TYR A 750 50.31 56.52 0.40
N SER A 751 49.20 56.18 1.04
CA SER A 751 48.53 54.90 0.90
C SER A 751 47.11 55.13 0.42
N ILE A 752 46.72 54.42 -0.63
CA ILE A 752 45.35 54.45 -1.16
C ILE A 752 44.72 53.10 -0.86
N ASP A 753 43.75 53.11 0.05
CA ASP A 753 42.85 51.99 0.24
C ASP A 753 41.68 52.15 -0.73
N TYR A 754 41.36 51.09 -1.46
CA TYR A 754 40.21 51.05 -2.35
C TYR A 754 39.58 49.67 -2.35
N VAL A 755 38.27 49.62 -2.53
CA VAL A 755 37.52 48.38 -2.65
C VAL A 755 37.17 48.15 -4.11
N ILE A 756 37.53 47.00 -4.65
CA ILE A 756 37.03 46.53 -5.94
C ILE A 756 35.78 45.71 -5.66
N GLU A 757 34.61 46.22 -6.06
CA GLU A 757 33.38 45.44 -6.10
C GLU A 757 33.18 44.92 -7.53
N SER A 758 33.27 43.61 -7.69
CA SER A 758 32.81 42.90 -8.88
C SER A 758 31.32 42.61 -8.71
N THR A 759 30.49 43.08 -9.64
CA THR A 759 29.07 42.70 -9.70
C THR A 759 28.79 42.09 -11.04
N SER A 760 28.30 40.85 -11.04
CA SER A 760 27.93 40.15 -12.26
C SER A 760 26.42 40.12 -12.42
N LYS A 761 25.91 40.40 -13.61
CA LYS A 761 24.49 40.33 -13.95
C LYS A 761 24.32 39.77 -15.35
N LEU A 762 23.16 39.22 -15.68
CA LEU A 762 22.81 39.00 -17.08
C LEU A 762 22.64 40.35 -17.80
N ASN A 763 22.97 40.40 -19.08
CA ASN A 763 22.63 41.53 -19.94
C ASN A 763 21.10 41.66 -20.10
N GLU A 764 20.63 42.78 -20.68
CA GLU A 764 19.18 43.05 -20.83
C GLU A 764 18.43 42.01 -21.67
N ALA A 765 19.15 41.24 -22.50
CA ALA A 765 18.58 40.17 -23.32
C ALA A 765 18.60 38.79 -22.64
N GLY A 766 19.31 38.62 -21.51
CA GLY A 766 19.46 37.35 -20.80
C GLY A 766 20.49 36.38 -21.40
N ASP A 767 21.26 36.81 -22.40
CA ASP A 767 22.07 35.93 -23.25
C ASP A 767 23.51 35.70 -22.74
N TYR A 768 24.05 36.57 -21.88
CA TYR A 768 25.39 36.40 -21.30
C TYR A 768 25.60 37.20 -20.00
N LEU A 769 26.54 36.72 -19.19
CA LEU A 769 27.01 37.37 -17.95
C LEU A 769 27.88 38.59 -18.26
N VAL A 770 27.48 39.75 -17.74
CA VAL A 770 28.25 40.99 -17.73
C VAL A 770 28.77 41.22 -16.32
N THR A 771 30.10 41.16 -16.17
CA THR A 771 30.78 41.48 -14.92
C THR A 771 31.27 42.93 -14.95
N THR A 772 30.77 43.74 -14.03
CA THR A 772 31.19 45.14 -13.85
C THR A 772 32.06 45.26 -12.61
N HIS A 773 33.29 45.76 -12.76
CA HIS A 773 34.16 46.10 -11.65
C HIS A 773 34.03 47.58 -11.32
N THR A 774 33.59 47.89 -10.10
CA THR A 774 33.46 49.26 -9.60
C THR A 774 34.47 49.47 -8.48
N LEU A 775 35.26 50.55 -8.59
CA LEU A 775 36.14 50.99 -7.50
C LEU A 775 35.33 51.87 -6.54
N LYS A 776 35.29 51.50 -5.26
CA LYS A 776 34.62 52.26 -4.18
C LYS A 776 35.57 52.54 -3.04
N ASN A 777 35.20 53.52 -2.20
CA ASN A 777 35.87 53.88 -0.95
C ASN A 777 37.37 54.10 -1.13
N ILE A 778 37.72 54.97 -2.08
CA ILE A 778 39.10 55.42 -2.28
C ILE A 778 39.46 56.39 -1.14
N GLU A 779 40.11 55.88 -0.10
CA GLU A 779 40.61 56.70 1.01
C GLU A 779 42.12 56.91 0.84
N LEU A 780 42.51 58.19 0.81
CA LEU A 780 43.91 58.59 0.68
C LEU A 780 44.44 58.94 2.07
N THR A 781 45.37 58.15 2.57
CA THR A 781 46.01 58.40 3.86
C THR A 781 47.41 58.97 3.61
N GLU A 782 47.60 60.25 3.90
CA GLU A 782 48.90 60.93 3.83
C GLU A 782 49.66 60.71 5.15
N GLY A 783 50.82 60.04 5.07
CA GLY A 783 51.67 59.80 6.22
C GLY A 783 52.64 60.96 6.43
N ALA A 784 52.55 61.66 7.56
CA ALA A 784 53.56 62.66 7.94
C ALA A 784 54.90 61.96 8.26
N VAL A 785 55.85 62.02 7.31
CA VAL A 785 57.18 61.43 7.51
C VAL A 785 58.09 62.43 8.23
N SER A 786 58.47 62.09 9.46
CA SER A 786 59.55 62.75 10.19
C SER A 786 60.89 62.53 9.48
N SER A 787 61.59 63.63 9.22
CA SER A 787 62.88 63.77 8.52
C SER A 787 63.91 62.64 8.74
N PRO A 788 64.61 62.24 7.67
CA PRO A 788 66.04 61.97 7.76
C PRO A 788 66.88 62.81 6.80
N THR A 789 67.96 63.35 7.35
CA THR A 789 69.06 64.08 6.75
C THR A 789 69.89 63.22 5.79
N GLY A 790 70.11 63.68 4.56
CA GLY A 790 71.11 63.13 3.63
C GLY A 790 71.15 63.91 2.29
N PRO A 791 72.32 64.21 1.72
CA PRO A 791 72.45 65.20 0.64
C PRO A 791 72.01 64.67 -0.73
N VAL A 792 71.25 65.51 -1.42
CA VAL A 792 70.76 65.34 -2.79
C VAL A 792 71.91 65.49 -3.80
N PRO A 793 72.10 64.54 -4.74
CA PRO A 793 72.83 64.80 -5.98
C PRO A 793 71.88 65.35 -7.04
N THR A 794 72.24 66.50 -7.59
CA THR A 794 71.58 67.19 -8.70
C THR A 794 71.89 66.50 -10.03
N GLY A 795 70.84 66.21 -10.81
CA GLY A 795 70.99 65.73 -12.18
C GLY A 795 69.68 65.18 -12.75
N TRP A 796 69.01 66.03 -13.53
CA TRP A 796 67.89 65.72 -14.43
C TRP A 796 66.47 65.61 -13.85
N VAL A 797 65.64 66.57 -14.28
CA VAL A 797 64.19 66.67 -14.11
C VAL A 797 63.51 65.86 -15.22
N PRO A 798 62.63 64.88 -14.93
CA PRO A 798 61.74 64.31 -15.94
C PRO A 798 60.46 65.16 -16.07
N PRO A 799 59.91 65.35 -17.28
CA PRO A 799 58.57 65.87 -17.47
C PRO A 799 57.53 64.79 -17.09
N GLU A 800 56.67 65.21 -16.18
CA GLU A 800 55.22 65.03 -16.20
C GLU A 800 54.60 63.62 -16.24
N ILE A 801 53.79 63.44 -15.21
CA ILE A 801 52.65 62.54 -15.05
C ILE A 801 51.73 62.66 -16.29
N TYR A 802 52.09 61.96 -17.36
CA TYR A 802 51.24 61.74 -18.55
C TYR A 802 51.53 60.38 -19.22
N ASN A 803 51.94 59.38 -18.43
CA ASN A 803 52.46 58.13 -18.99
C ASN A 803 52.05 56.81 -18.31
N ILE A 804 50.97 56.80 -17.52
CA ILE A 804 50.34 55.52 -17.11
C ILE A 804 49.20 55.15 -18.07
N THR A 805 48.45 56.14 -18.57
CA THR A 805 47.41 55.93 -19.60
C THR A 805 47.99 55.64 -20.99
N ASN A 806 49.18 56.17 -21.33
CA ASN A 806 49.82 55.95 -22.63
C ASN A 806 50.65 54.65 -22.70
N GLN A 807 51.20 54.15 -21.59
CA GLN A 807 51.83 52.83 -21.55
C GLN A 807 50.82 51.69 -21.68
N ALA A 808 49.60 51.84 -21.12
CA ALA A 808 48.49 50.93 -21.39
C ALA A 808 48.06 50.97 -22.87
N LYS A 809 48.05 52.16 -23.49
CA LYS A 809 47.77 52.34 -24.92
C LYS A 809 48.84 51.74 -25.84
N THR A 810 50.12 51.80 -25.47
CA THR A 810 51.23 51.27 -26.28
C THR A 810 51.33 49.74 -26.20
N ILE A 811 50.92 49.14 -25.07
CA ILE A 811 50.76 47.68 -24.94
C ILE A 811 49.54 47.21 -25.73
N SER A 812 48.43 47.96 -25.70
CA SER A 812 47.24 47.70 -26.53
C SER A 812 47.56 47.77 -28.03
N GLN A 813 48.34 48.77 -28.48
CA GLN A 813 48.71 48.93 -29.89
C GLN A 813 49.66 47.83 -30.38
N LYS A 814 50.61 47.38 -29.56
CA LYS A 814 51.51 46.26 -29.92
C LYS A 814 50.80 44.91 -29.97
N VAL A 815 49.74 44.73 -29.20
CA VAL A 815 48.87 43.54 -29.27
C VAL A 815 47.96 43.62 -30.51
N GLU A 816 47.44 44.80 -30.86
CA GLU A 816 46.73 45.03 -32.13
C GLU A 816 47.63 44.72 -33.35
N ASP A 817 48.89 45.16 -33.37
CA ASP A 817 49.78 44.93 -34.52
C ASP A 817 50.15 43.43 -34.69
N ILE A 818 50.26 42.67 -33.59
CA ILE A 818 50.51 41.22 -33.61
C ILE A 818 49.24 40.46 -34.05
N VAL A 819 48.06 40.92 -33.64
CA VAL A 819 46.76 40.30 -33.98
C VAL A 819 46.34 40.63 -35.41
N VAL A 820 46.66 41.81 -35.94
CA VAL A 820 46.44 42.17 -37.36
C VAL A 820 47.33 41.33 -38.28
N ALA A 821 48.60 41.09 -37.91
CA ALA A 821 49.49 40.19 -38.67
C ALA A 821 49.02 38.71 -38.65
N ALA A 822 48.42 38.25 -37.56
CA ALA A 822 47.81 36.92 -37.47
C ALA A 822 46.49 36.83 -38.28
N TYR A 823 45.70 37.90 -38.29
CA TYR A 823 44.45 37.99 -39.05
C TYR A 823 44.69 38.01 -40.57
N ASP A 824 45.68 38.76 -41.05
CA ASP A 824 46.03 38.77 -42.48
C ASP A 824 46.61 37.42 -42.95
N SER A 825 47.30 36.70 -42.07
CA SER A 825 47.80 35.34 -42.35
C SER A 825 46.65 34.31 -42.45
N VAL A 826 45.64 34.41 -41.58
CA VAL A 826 44.46 33.53 -41.61
C VAL A 826 43.52 33.87 -42.77
N LYS A 827 43.38 35.15 -43.10
CA LYS A 827 42.62 35.62 -44.26
C LYS A 827 43.21 35.14 -45.59
N GLN A 828 44.55 35.12 -45.72
CA GLN A 828 45.21 34.58 -46.92
C GLN A 828 44.99 33.06 -47.04
N VAL A 829 45.05 32.31 -45.93
CA VAL A 829 44.75 30.86 -45.91
C VAL A 829 43.30 30.57 -46.28
N ILE A 830 42.34 31.38 -45.81
CA ILE A 830 40.92 31.24 -46.17
C ILE A 830 40.66 31.60 -47.63
N MET A 831 41.33 32.62 -48.17
CA MET A 831 41.21 32.99 -49.59
C MET A 831 41.84 31.93 -50.51
N ASP A 832 42.97 31.33 -50.11
CA ASP A 832 43.59 30.22 -50.84
C ASP A 832 42.69 28.96 -50.78
N TRP A 833 41.97 28.75 -49.68
CA TRP A 833 41.00 27.65 -49.52
C TRP A 833 39.72 27.86 -50.34
N LEU A 834 39.20 29.10 -50.41
CA LEU A 834 38.05 29.45 -51.24
C LEU A 834 38.37 29.38 -52.74
N ILE A 835 39.59 29.76 -53.15
CA ILE A 835 40.08 29.59 -54.53
C ILE A 835 40.25 28.10 -54.87
N ALA A 836 40.70 27.27 -53.91
CA ALA A 836 40.79 25.82 -54.11
C ALA A 836 39.41 25.14 -54.16
N PHE A 837 38.45 25.61 -53.36
CA PHE A 837 37.08 25.11 -53.33
C PHE A 837 36.29 25.48 -54.60
N ASP A 838 36.45 26.70 -55.12
CA ASP A 838 35.80 27.15 -56.35
C ASP A 838 36.38 26.46 -57.60
N ASN A 839 37.67 26.09 -57.59
CA ASN A 839 38.28 25.27 -58.65
C ASN A 839 37.87 23.78 -58.58
N TRP A 840 37.53 23.26 -57.40
CA TRP A 840 37.02 21.89 -57.21
C TRP A 840 35.54 21.77 -57.56
N TRP A 841 34.74 22.82 -57.31
CA TRP A 841 33.31 22.85 -57.63
C TRP A 841 33.03 23.05 -59.13
N ASN A 842 33.98 23.67 -59.87
CA ASN A 842 33.85 23.95 -61.31
C ASN A 842 34.62 22.97 -62.23
N SER A 843 35.19 21.89 -61.69
CA SER A 843 35.76 20.73 -62.41
C SER A 843 34.90 19.50 -62.23
#